data_AF-A0A0E0NAW6-F1
#
_entry.id   AF-A0A0E0NAW6-F1
#
_cell.length_a   1.000
_cell.length_b   1.000
_cell.length_c   1.000
_cell.angle_alpha   90.00
_cell.angle_beta   90.00
_cell.angle_gamma   90.00
#
_symmetry.space_group_name_H-M   'P 1'
#
loop_
_entity.id
_entity.type
_entity.pdbx_description
1 polymer ?
#
loop_
_entity_poly.entity_id
_entity_poly.type
_entity_poly.pdbx_seq_one_letter_code
_entity_poly.pdbx_strand_id
1 'polypeptide(L)'
;MAVVQMQDVTGYVCLSLALVLLTLVLHKCSRPTARCGGSSARSPWWSCSARAASSLIVAIAGAATQPVNVVSERIAYLKLIIKETLRLHPVVPLLLPRECRETCEVMGYDIPIDFKGTNFEFIPFGAGRRMCPGMAFAEVIMELALASLLYHFDWELPAGISPTKVDMMEELGATIRRKNDLYLIPAVRLHLHIAMAMADLELEKVASFLLAALLPLVLFKLAAAKRGGGDGGMRLPPGPWRLPVIGNLHQIMAGGQLVHRTMAGLARGLGDAPLLSLRLGEVPVVVASSADAAREIMSRHDAKFATRPWSPTVRVQMVDGEGLAFAPYGALWRQLRKITMVELLSPRRVRSFRRVREEEVGRLVVAVATAATRRPGEAAVNVGERLTVLITDIAVRTIIGDRFERREDFLDAAAEWVKIMSGFSLGDLFPSSRLASFVSGTVRRAEANHRKNFELMDYALKQHEEKRAAAAAAGAGAVEDDEDIVDVLLRIQKEGGLEVPLTMGVIKGVIRDLFGAGSETSANTLQWTMSELVRNPRVMQKAQTELRDCLRGKQSVSEDDLIGLKYLKLVIKETLRLHPVVPLLLPRECQETCNIMGYDVPKGTNVLVNVWAICRDPRHWENAETFIPERFEDSTVDFKGTDFEFIPFGAGRRMCPGLAFAQVSMELALASLLYHFDWELPSGVAPSNLDMEEEMGITIRRKNDLYLVPKVAWCACFLFLALMVVRLRTKRRGDNNGGVKLPPGPWRLPLVGNLHQVMARGPLVHRTMADLARRLDAPLMSLRLGEVPVVVASSADAAREITKTHDVAFATRPWSSTIRVMMSDGVGLVFAPYGALWRQLRKIAMVELLSARRVQSFRRIREDEVGRLVAAVAAAQPGEAVNVSERIAALVSDAAVRTIIGDRFERRDEFLEGLAEGIKITSGFSLGDLFPSSRLASFIGGTTRRAEANHRKNFELMECALKQHEEKRAAAAAAAAGAVEDDEDIVDVLLRIQKEGSLQVPLTMGNIKAVVLDLFGAGSETSANTLQ
;
A
#
# COMPACT_ATOMS: atom_id res chain seq x y z
N MET A 1 -33.33 12.83 -32.78
CA MET A 1 -33.83 13.48 -34.02
C MET A 1 -32.66 14.30 -34.54
N ALA A 2 -31.90 13.88 -35.56
CA ALA A 2 -32.23 13.52 -36.94
C ALA A 2 -32.29 14.75 -37.88
N VAL A 3 -31.72 14.60 -39.09
CA VAL A 3 -31.64 15.50 -40.28
C VAL A 3 -30.21 15.93 -40.66
N VAL A 4 -29.85 15.67 -41.94
CA VAL A 4 -28.64 16.07 -42.73
C VAL A 4 -27.25 15.61 -42.21
N GLN A 5 -26.34 14.87 -42.91
CA GLN A 5 -26.17 14.30 -44.27
C GLN A 5 -25.05 14.93 -45.13
N MET A 6 -24.03 14.10 -45.42
CA MET A 6 -23.06 14.11 -46.56
C MET A 6 -22.31 15.39 -46.96
N GLN A 7 -20.97 15.33 -46.87
CA GLN A 7 -20.09 15.80 -47.95
C GLN A 7 -18.72 15.08 -47.93
N ASP A 8 -17.92 15.24 -49.00
CA ASP A 8 -16.54 14.80 -49.23
C ASP A 8 -16.18 13.29 -49.17
N VAL A 9 -16.49 12.60 -50.26
CA VAL A 9 -15.94 11.27 -50.61
C VAL A 9 -14.53 11.36 -51.26
N THR A 10 -14.15 12.53 -51.78
CA THR A 10 -13.02 12.72 -52.71
C THR A 10 -11.64 12.45 -52.08
N GLY A 11 -11.46 12.73 -50.78
CA GLY A 11 -10.15 12.58 -50.11
C GLY A 11 -9.69 11.13 -49.94
N TYR A 12 -10.63 10.19 -49.79
CA TYR A 12 -10.31 8.79 -49.48
C TYR A 12 -9.59 8.05 -50.61
N VAL A 13 -9.84 8.42 -51.86
CA VAL A 13 -9.25 7.75 -53.05
C VAL A 13 -7.74 7.99 -53.12
N CYS A 14 -7.29 9.23 -52.89
CA CYS A 14 -5.87 9.59 -52.93
C CYS A 14 -5.05 8.91 -51.84
N LEU A 15 -5.59 8.82 -50.61
CA LEU A 15 -4.91 8.17 -49.49
C LEU A 15 -4.76 6.66 -49.71
N SER A 16 -5.77 6.03 -50.31
CA SER A 16 -5.77 4.60 -50.63
C SER A 16 -4.70 4.24 -51.67
N LEU A 17 -4.52 5.04 -52.73
CA LEU A 17 -3.45 4.80 -53.71
C LEU A 17 -2.05 4.95 -53.09
N ALA A 18 -1.84 5.94 -52.22
CA ALA A 18 -0.55 6.16 -51.56
C ALA A 18 -0.14 4.96 -50.68
N LEU A 19 -1.09 4.38 -49.93
CA LEU A 19 -0.87 3.20 -49.10
C LEU A 19 -0.52 1.96 -49.94
N VAL A 20 -1.25 1.69 -51.04
CA VAL A 20 -0.98 0.55 -51.93
C VAL A 20 0.43 0.64 -52.55
N LEU A 21 0.85 1.84 -52.97
CA LEU A 21 2.20 2.08 -53.48
C LEU A 21 3.27 1.83 -52.40
N LEU A 22 3.05 2.27 -51.16
CA LEU A 22 3.97 2.04 -50.05
C LEU A 22 4.13 0.55 -49.73
N THR A 23 3.04 -0.22 -49.71
CA THR A 23 3.07 -1.67 -49.47
C THR A 23 3.84 -2.40 -50.58
N LEU A 24 3.67 -2.00 -51.84
CA LEU A 24 4.40 -2.56 -52.99
C LEU A 24 5.92 -2.30 -52.92
N VAL A 25 6.34 -1.13 -52.41
CA VAL A 25 7.76 -0.82 -52.17
C VAL A 25 8.32 -1.70 -51.05
N LEU A 26 7.66 -1.76 -49.90
CA LEU A 26 8.13 -2.53 -48.74
C LEU A 26 8.23 -4.04 -49.03
N HIS A 27 7.25 -4.62 -49.73
CA HIS A 27 7.27 -6.04 -50.11
C HIS A 27 8.38 -6.39 -51.13
N LYS A 28 8.94 -5.39 -51.83
CA LYS A 28 10.07 -5.57 -52.75
C LYS A 28 11.43 -5.62 -52.04
N CYS A 29 11.51 -5.09 -50.82
CA CYS A 29 12.75 -5.05 -50.01
C CYS A 29 12.98 -6.31 -49.15
N SER A 30 12.00 -7.21 -49.02
CA SER A 30 12.01 -8.31 -48.03
C SER A 30 12.36 -9.70 -48.57
N ARG A 31 13.08 -9.81 -49.71
CA ARG A 31 13.57 -11.09 -50.24
C ARG A 31 15.09 -11.25 -50.05
N PRO A 32 15.58 -12.24 -49.29
CA PRO A 32 17.00 -12.52 -49.15
C PRO A 32 17.54 -13.38 -50.31
N THR A 33 18.60 -12.92 -50.96
CA THR A 33 19.46 -13.74 -51.86
C THR A 33 20.91 -13.62 -51.38
N ALA A 34 21.68 -14.70 -51.47
CA ALA A 34 22.82 -14.93 -50.58
C ALA A 34 24.21 -14.91 -51.27
N ARG A 35 25.24 -14.84 -50.40
CA ARG A 35 26.68 -15.17 -50.56
C ARG A 35 27.67 -14.02 -50.83
N CYS A 36 28.90 -14.28 -50.35
CA CYS A 36 30.18 -13.65 -50.68
C CYS A 36 30.50 -12.23 -50.13
N GLY A 37 30.79 -12.17 -48.83
CA GLY A 37 32.16 -11.91 -48.30
C GLY A 37 32.78 -10.51 -48.43
N GLY A 38 33.37 -10.02 -47.32
CA GLY A 38 34.30 -8.88 -47.33
C GLY A 38 34.15 -7.88 -46.17
N SER A 39 35.17 -7.83 -45.32
CA SER A 39 35.65 -6.68 -44.51
C SER A 39 34.78 -5.41 -44.32
N SER A 40 34.42 -5.16 -43.05
CA SER A 40 34.48 -3.85 -42.35
C SER A 40 33.95 -2.57 -43.01
N ALA A 41 32.70 -2.21 -42.70
CA ALA A 41 32.27 -0.83 -42.43
C ALA A 41 30.96 -0.80 -41.60
N ARG A 42 30.77 0.17 -40.69
CA ARG A 42 29.45 0.47 -40.09
C ARG A 42 28.69 1.39 -41.04
N SER A 43 27.41 1.11 -41.34
CA SER A 43 26.58 1.93 -42.25
C SER A 43 25.25 2.38 -41.60
N PRO A 44 24.71 3.57 -41.94
CA PRO A 44 23.67 4.23 -41.15
C PRO A 44 22.24 3.99 -41.68
N TRP A 45 21.71 2.77 -41.58
CA TRP A 45 20.37 2.45 -42.13
C TRP A 45 19.21 2.44 -41.11
N TRP A 46 19.49 2.30 -39.81
CA TRP A 46 18.45 2.26 -38.77
C TRP A 46 17.95 3.65 -38.30
N SER A 47 18.63 4.74 -38.65
CA SER A 47 18.30 6.09 -38.14
C SER A 47 17.33 6.88 -39.03
N CYS A 48 16.92 6.34 -40.18
CA CYS A 48 15.91 6.94 -41.06
C CYS A 48 14.51 6.41 -40.78
N SER A 49 14.35 5.10 -40.55
CA SER A 49 13.04 4.48 -40.25
C SER A 49 12.43 5.03 -38.95
N ALA A 50 13.23 5.14 -37.88
CA ALA A 50 12.79 5.73 -36.62
C ALA A 50 12.34 7.20 -36.78
N ARG A 51 13.07 8.01 -37.55
CA ARG A 51 12.70 9.42 -37.79
C ARG A 51 11.46 9.56 -38.67
N ALA A 52 11.30 8.72 -39.69
CA ALA A 52 10.08 8.71 -40.52
C ALA A 52 8.83 8.35 -39.69
N ALA A 53 8.93 7.36 -38.78
CA ALA A 53 7.85 6.99 -37.88
C ALA A 53 7.50 8.13 -36.89
N SER A 54 8.49 8.75 -36.25
CA SER A 54 8.25 9.87 -35.33
C SER A 54 7.62 11.08 -36.03
N SER A 55 8.09 11.45 -37.22
CA SER A 55 7.49 12.56 -38.00
C SER A 55 6.05 12.27 -38.40
N LEU A 56 5.69 11.02 -38.71
CA LEU A 56 4.32 10.64 -39.04
C LEU A 56 3.38 10.71 -37.82
N ILE A 57 3.86 10.30 -36.64
CA ILE A 57 3.10 10.43 -35.38
C ILE A 57 2.84 11.91 -35.04
N VAL A 58 3.85 12.77 -35.20
CA VAL A 58 3.70 14.23 -35.01
C VAL A 58 2.74 14.85 -36.04
N ALA A 59 2.77 14.40 -37.30
CA ALA A 59 1.84 14.88 -38.33
C ALA A 59 0.37 14.48 -38.03
N ILE A 60 0.15 13.26 -37.51
CA ILE A 60 -1.18 12.80 -37.10
C ILE A 60 -1.68 13.58 -35.87
N ALA A 61 -0.80 13.89 -34.91
CA ALA A 61 -1.15 14.74 -33.78
C ALA A 61 -1.54 16.17 -34.20
N GLY A 62 -0.81 16.76 -35.15
CA GLY A 62 -1.12 18.10 -35.68
C GLY A 62 -2.44 18.18 -36.46
N ALA A 63 -2.88 17.09 -37.10
CA ALA A 63 -4.12 17.06 -37.87
C ALA A 63 -5.40 17.14 -36.99
N ALA A 64 -5.30 16.93 -35.68
CA ALA A 64 -6.45 16.90 -34.76
C ALA A 64 -7.01 18.29 -34.39
N THR A 65 -6.45 19.40 -34.89
CA THR A 65 -6.84 20.77 -34.49
C THR A 65 -7.48 21.58 -35.63
N GLN A 66 -8.82 21.49 -35.75
CA GLN A 66 -9.65 22.35 -36.62
C GLN A 66 -10.92 22.84 -35.89
N PRO A 67 -11.63 23.89 -36.39
CA PRO A 67 -11.86 25.07 -35.56
C PRO A 67 -13.00 25.04 -34.53
N VAL A 68 -12.71 25.73 -33.42
CA VAL A 68 -13.53 25.96 -32.22
C VAL A 68 -14.69 26.91 -32.52
N ASN A 69 -15.89 26.38 -32.82
CA ASN A 69 -17.14 27.16 -32.82
C ASN A 69 -18.25 26.52 -31.97
N VAL A 70 -18.50 25.21 -32.09
CA VAL A 70 -19.44 24.47 -31.20
C VAL A 70 -18.85 24.23 -29.79
N VAL A 71 -17.56 24.54 -29.62
CA VAL A 71 -16.78 24.26 -28.41
C VAL A 71 -16.93 25.36 -27.33
N SER A 72 -17.38 26.56 -27.70
CA SER A 72 -17.46 27.74 -26.82
C SER A 72 -18.27 27.49 -25.53
N GLU A 73 -19.53 27.05 -25.67
CA GLU A 73 -20.42 26.79 -24.52
C GLU A 73 -19.92 25.66 -23.62
N ARG A 74 -19.27 24.65 -24.20
CA ARG A 74 -18.70 23.53 -23.44
C ARG A 74 -17.49 23.98 -22.61
N ILE A 75 -16.61 24.82 -23.16
CA ILE A 75 -15.50 25.43 -22.39
C ILE A 75 -16.04 26.36 -21.30
N ALA A 76 -17.09 27.15 -21.59
CA ALA A 76 -17.73 27.99 -20.58
C ALA A 76 -18.31 27.16 -19.40
N TYR A 77 -18.88 25.99 -19.69
CA TYR A 77 -19.35 25.06 -18.65
C TYR A 77 -18.20 24.40 -17.87
N LEU A 78 -17.09 24.03 -18.51
CA LEU A 78 -15.89 23.53 -17.82
C LEU A 78 -15.28 24.59 -16.89
N LYS A 79 -15.22 25.86 -17.33
CA LYS A 79 -14.84 26.99 -16.47
C LYS A 79 -15.76 27.16 -15.27
N LEU A 80 -17.07 26.91 -15.44
CA LEU A 80 -18.03 26.93 -14.34
C LEU A 80 -17.79 25.78 -13.34
N ILE A 81 -17.51 24.56 -13.83
CA ILE A 81 -17.17 23.40 -12.98
C ILE A 81 -15.90 23.68 -12.16
N ILE A 82 -14.80 24.08 -12.80
CA ILE A 82 -13.53 24.39 -12.10
C ILE A 82 -13.75 25.46 -11.02
N LYS A 83 -14.54 26.50 -11.33
CA LYS A 83 -14.90 27.56 -10.38
C LYS A 83 -15.75 27.04 -9.20
N GLU A 84 -16.68 26.13 -9.45
CA GLU A 84 -17.55 25.57 -8.39
C GLU A 84 -16.82 24.55 -7.52
N THR A 85 -15.96 23.70 -8.10
CA THR A 85 -15.03 22.83 -7.35
C THR A 85 -14.15 23.67 -6.42
N LEU A 86 -13.56 24.75 -6.92
CA LEU A 86 -12.77 25.71 -6.13
C LEU A 86 -13.59 26.50 -5.08
N ARG A 87 -14.93 26.51 -5.18
CA ARG A 87 -15.83 27.12 -4.19
C ARG A 87 -16.15 26.16 -3.04
N LEU A 88 -16.29 24.87 -3.35
CA LEU A 88 -16.57 23.80 -2.39
C LEU A 88 -15.31 23.32 -1.67
N HIS A 89 -14.19 23.23 -2.39
CA HIS A 89 -12.88 22.77 -1.92
C HIS A 89 -11.81 23.84 -2.23
N PRO A 90 -11.75 24.95 -1.47
CA PRO A 90 -10.79 26.02 -1.70
C PRO A 90 -9.37 25.57 -1.35
N VAL A 91 -8.45 25.72 -2.31
CA VAL A 91 -7.07 25.22 -2.24
C VAL A 91 -6.33 25.63 -0.95
N VAL A 92 -6.44 26.89 -0.51
CA VAL A 92 -5.62 27.44 0.59
C VAL A 92 -6.46 27.82 1.82
N PRO A 93 -6.28 27.15 2.99
CA PRO A 93 -6.91 27.55 4.24
C PRO A 93 -6.21 28.79 4.83
N LEU A 94 -6.86 29.96 4.77
CA LEU A 94 -6.26 31.22 5.19
C LEU A 94 -6.21 31.37 6.73
N LEU A 95 -5.01 31.32 7.30
CA LEU A 95 -4.76 31.61 8.73
C LEU A 95 -3.83 32.81 8.88
N LEU A 96 -4.08 33.63 9.90
CA LEU A 96 -3.41 34.92 10.11
C LEU A 96 -2.72 34.93 11.49
N PRO A 97 -1.51 34.33 11.59
CA PRO A 97 -0.66 34.46 12.78
C PRO A 97 -0.19 35.92 12.95
N ARG A 98 -0.18 36.40 14.19
CA ARG A 98 0.04 37.83 14.50
C ARG A 98 1.51 38.16 14.74
N GLU A 99 2.12 38.96 13.86
CA GLU A 99 3.34 39.70 14.21
C GLU A 99 3.52 41.01 13.41
N CYS A 100 2.84 42.08 13.87
CA CYS A 100 3.06 43.47 13.43
C CYS A 100 2.80 44.42 14.62
N ARG A 101 3.49 45.57 14.67
CA ARG A 101 3.41 46.54 15.78
C ARG A 101 2.73 47.85 15.33
N GLU A 102 1.40 47.93 15.47
CA GLU A 102 0.54 49.14 15.46
C GLU A 102 -0.93 48.70 15.73
N THR A 103 -1.94 49.57 15.62
CA THR A 103 -3.38 49.31 15.93
C THR A 103 -4.37 50.09 15.03
N CYS A 104 -5.57 49.56 14.74
CA CYS A 104 -6.68 50.20 13.97
C CYS A 104 -7.99 49.41 14.16
N GLU A 105 -9.17 49.93 13.81
CA GLU A 105 -10.43 49.19 14.02
C GLU A 105 -10.76 48.23 12.86
N VAL A 106 -10.93 46.93 13.16
CA VAL A 106 -11.38 45.85 12.25
C VAL A 106 -12.67 45.25 12.82
N MET A 107 -13.80 45.39 12.11
CA MET A 107 -15.14 45.02 12.60
C MET A 107 -15.44 45.47 14.06
N GLY A 108 -14.83 46.57 14.52
CA GLY A 108 -14.95 47.05 15.90
C GLY A 108 -13.90 46.53 16.91
N TYR A 109 -12.74 46.02 16.48
CA TYR A 109 -11.67 45.46 17.34
C TYR A 109 -10.26 45.94 16.90
N ASP A 110 -9.29 46.10 17.83
CA ASP A 110 -8.06 46.88 17.57
C ASP A 110 -6.87 46.09 16.91
N ILE A 111 -6.65 46.26 15.60
CA ILE A 111 -5.70 45.60 14.67
C ILE A 111 -5.34 46.52 13.42
N PRO A 112 -4.06 46.83 13.07
CA PRO A 112 -3.61 48.01 12.24
C PRO A 112 -4.05 48.21 10.75
N ILE A 113 -4.14 49.50 10.33
CA ILE A 113 -4.66 50.25 9.11
C ILE A 113 -4.31 49.76 7.66
N ASP A 114 -4.89 50.20 6.51
CA ASP A 114 -5.99 51.14 6.10
C ASP A 114 -6.71 50.60 4.80
N PHE A 115 -7.58 51.31 4.03
CA PHE A 115 -8.58 50.76 3.07
C PHE A 115 -8.19 50.78 1.54
N LYS A 116 -8.90 50.22 0.52
CA LYS A 116 -10.35 49.97 0.22
C LYS A 116 -10.69 48.81 -0.76
N GLY A 117 -11.97 48.39 -0.76
CA GLY A 117 -12.70 47.36 -1.58
C GLY A 117 -12.38 47.26 -3.09
N THR A 118 -12.60 46.14 -3.80
CA THR A 118 -13.42 44.90 -3.61
C THR A 118 -12.63 43.65 -4.11
N ASN A 119 -13.09 42.38 -4.22
CA ASN A 119 -14.29 41.64 -3.76
C ASN A 119 -13.87 40.20 -3.27
N PHE A 120 -14.70 39.51 -2.45
CA PHE A 120 -14.19 38.52 -1.47
C PHE A 120 -14.99 37.22 -1.23
N GLU A 121 -16.08 36.97 -1.96
CA GLU A 121 -16.88 35.75 -1.78
C GLU A 121 -16.22 34.49 -2.39
N PHE A 122 -15.13 34.67 -3.14
CA PHE A 122 -14.40 33.60 -3.83
C PHE A 122 -12.91 33.96 -3.92
N ILE A 123 -12.05 33.30 -3.12
CA ILE A 123 -10.61 33.61 -3.00
C ILE A 123 -9.70 32.34 -3.00
N PRO A 124 -9.90 31.36 -3.91
CA PRO A 124 -9.24 30.04 -3.83
C PRO A 124 -7.71 30.09 -3.81
N PHE A 125 -7.11 31.08 -4.48
CA PHE A 125 -5.66 31.26 -4.59
C PHE A 125 -5.14 32.43 -3.73
N GLY A 126 -5.85 32.75 -2.65
CA GLY A 126 -5.60 33.91 -1.79
C GLY A 126 -6.01 35.24 -2.44
N ALA A 127 -5.72 36.35 -1.74
CA ALA A 127 -6.12 37.69 -2.16
C ALA A 127 -5.10 38.76 -1.78
N GLY A 128 -5.33 40.00 -2.24
CA GLY A 128 -4.45 41.15 -1.99
C GLY A 128 -3.04 40.96 -2.55
N ARG A 129 -2.05 41.62 -1.92
CA ARG A 129 -0.63 41.53 -2.32
C ARG A 129 -0.08 40.10 -2.36
N ARG A 130 -0.67 39.15 -1.62
CA ARG A 130 -0.24 37.73 -1.54
C ARG A 130 -1.04 36.77 -2.43
N MET A 131 -1.98 37.24 -3.24
CA MET A 131 -2.68 36.42 -4.26
C MET A 131 -1.68 35.67 -5.17
N CYS A 132 -1.92 34.40 -5.49
CA CYS A 132 -0.98 33.60 -6.30
C CYS A 132 -0.67 34.25 -7.67
N PRO A 133 0.60 34.36 -8.09
CA PRO A 133 0.94 34.86 -9.43
C PRO A 133 0.72 33.81 -10.53
N GLY A 134 0.78 32.51 -10.19
CA GLY A 134 0.66 31.39 -11.13
C GLY A 134 -0.78 31.04 -11.54
N MET A 135 -1.78 31.82 -11.10
CA MET A 135 -3.20 31.53 -11.34
C MET A 135 -3.51 31.27 -12.82
N ALA A 136 -3.07 32.15 -13.72
CA ALA A 136 -3.30 32.02 -15.17
C ALA A 136 -2.55 30.85 -15.81
N PHE A 137 -1.44 30.38 -15.22
CA PHE A 137 -0.73 29.18 -15.67
C PHE A 137 -1.48 27.91 -15.25
N ALA A 138 -1.93 27.87 -13.99
CA ALA A 138 -2.74 26.78 -13.44
C ALA A 138 -4.09 26.66 -14.18
N GLU A 139 -4.81 27.75 -14.39
CA GLU A 139 -6.10 27.78 -15.11
C GLU A 139 -5.98 27.13 -16.50
N VAL A 140 -4.98 27.53 -17.30
CA VAL A 140 -4.81 27.03 -18.67
C VAL A 140 -4.38 25.55 -18.72
N ILE A 141 -3.56 25.05 -17.79
CA ILE A 141 -3.22 23.61 -17.78
C ILE A 141 -4.39 22.76 -17.28
N MET A 142 -5.13 23.21 -16.27
CA MET A 142 -6.32 22.49 -15.78
C MET A 142 -7.43 22.44 -16.84
N GLU A 143 -7.69 23.54 -17.53
CA GLU A 143 -8.67 23.57 -18.62
C GLU A 143 -8.29 22.67 -19.79
N LEU A 144 -7.03 22.72 -20.25
CA LEU A 144 -6.57 21.89 -21.35
C LEU A 144 -6.65 20.40 -20.97
N ALA A 145 -6.18 20.03 -19.78
CA ALA A 145 -6.20 18.65 -19.31
C ALA A 145 -7.63 18.13 -19.11
N LEU A 146 -8.51 18.88 -18.44
CA LEU A 146 -9.90 18.49 -18.20
C LEU A 146 -10.69 18.40 -19.52
N ALA A 147 -10.49 19.35 -20.43
CA ALA A 147 -11.11 19.31 -21.76
C ALA A 147 -10.64 18.09 -22.56
N SER A 148 -9.34 17.78 -22.58
CA SER A 148 -8.81 16.59 -23.26
C SER A 148 -9.32 15.28 -22.63
N LEU A 149 -9.30 15.15 -21.31
CA LEU A 149 -9.78 13.94 -20.62
C LEU A 149 -11.28 13.69 -20.88
N LEU A 150 -12.11 14.74 -20.89
CA LEU A 150 -13.55 14.63 -21.16
C LEU A 150 -13.89 14.59 -22.66
N TYR A 151 -12.97 14.98 -23.54
CA TYR A 151 -13.13 14.84 -24.99
C TYR A 151 -12.80 13.41 -25.46
N HIS A 152 -11.69 12.85 -24.97
CA HIS A 152 -11.19 11.53 -25.39
C HIS A 152 -11.85 10.35 -24.66
N PHE A 153 -12.40 10.54 -23.45
CA PHE A 153 -12.94 9.44 -22.64
C PHE A 153 -14.32 9.77 -22.05
N ASP A 154 -15.21 8.78 -22.10
CA ASP A 154 -16.24 8.55 -21.09
C ASP A 154 -15.59 7.86 -19.87
N TRP A 155 -16.19 8.03 -18.70
CA TRP A 155 -15.59 7.58 -17.43
C TRP A 155 -16.60 6.78 -16.61
N GLU A 156 -16.26 5.53 -16.30
CA GLU A 156 -17.04 4.65 -15.44
C GLU A 156 -16.37 4.46 -14.08
N LEU A 157 -17.19 4.23 -13.05
CA LEU A 157 -16.71 3.92 -11.69
C LEU A 157 -16.46 2.41 -11.55
N PRO A 158 -15.40 1.99 -10.81
CA PRO A 158 -15.19 0.59 -10.48
C PRO A 158 -16.42 -0.06 -9.82
N ALA A 159 -16.68 -1.32 -10.16
CA ALA A 159 -17.88 -2.05 -9.77
C ALA A 159 -18.11 -2.02 -8.24
N GLY A 160 -19.32 -1.60 -7.83
CA GLY A 160 -19.71 -1.44 -6.43
C GLY A 160 -19.64 0.00 -5.91
N ILE A 161 -18.93 0.92 -6.59
CA ILE A 161 -18.88 2.33 -6.24
C ILE A 161 -20.04 3.07 -6.93
N SER A 162 -20.92 3.69 -6.14
CA SER A 162 -21.98 4.56 -6.65
C SER A 162 -21.48 6.01 -6.77
N PRO A 163 -21.94 6.81 -7.76
CA PRO A 163 -21.57 8.22 -7.87
C PRO A 163 -21.80 9.05 -6.60
N THR A 164 -22.82 8.72 -5.79
CA THR A 164 -23.10 9.38 -4.50
C THR A 164 -22.27 8.83 -3.33
N LYS A 165 -21.38 7.88 -3.59
CA LYS A 165 -20.45 7.24 -2.64
C LYS A 165 -18.98 7.36 -3.05
N VAL A 166 -18.67 8.20 -4.05
CA VAL A 166 -17.28 8.56 -4.35
C VAL A 166 -16.69 9.25 -3.12
N ASP A 167 -15.53 8.77 -2.66
CA ASP A 167 -14.90 9.31 -1.46
C ASP A 167 -14.40 10.73 -1.71
N MET A 168 -14.95 11.70 -0.96
CA MET A 168 -14.55 13.11 -0.99
C MET A 168 -13.87 13.54 0.33
N MET A 169 -13.27 12.59 1.06
CA MET A 169 -12.50 12.88 2.27
C MET A 169 -11.25 13.71 1.96
N GLU A 170 -11.11 14.82 2.70
CA GLU A 170 -9.98 15.74 2.61
C GLU A 170 -8.83 15.32 3.53
N GLU A 171 -7.61 15.66 3.13
CA GLU A 171 -6.42 15.73 3.97
C GLU A 171 -5.80 17.13 3.89
N LEU A 172 -5.13 17.56 4.97
CA LEU A 172 -4.57 18.90 5.11
C LEU A 172 -3.07 18.90 4.77
N GLY A 173 -2.74 19.28 3.53
CA GLY A 173 -1.37 19.62 3.10
C GLY A 173 -1.08 21.12 3.25
N ALA A 174 -0.16 21.65 2.43
CA ALA A 174 -0.09 23.10 2.22
C ALA A 174 -1.31 23.60 1.43
N THR A 175 -1.86 22.72 0.60
CA THR A 175 -3.19 22.82 -0.02
C THR A 175 -4.16 21.80 0.58
N ILE A 176 -5.47 21.99 0.42
CA ILE A 176 -6.46 20.92 0.66
C ILE A 176 -6.32 19.89 -0.46
N ARG A 177 -6.13 18.62 -0.10
CA ARG A 177 -6.02 17.49 -1.05
C ARG A 177 -7.08 16.43 -0.80
N ARG A 178 -7.37 15.62 -1.81
CA ARG A 178 -8.10 14.36 -1.62
C ARG A 178 -7.21 13.37 -0.85
N LYS A 179 -7.79 12.66 0.12
CA LYS A 179 -7.08 11.72 0.99
C LYS A 179 -6.71 10.41 0.26
N ASN A 180 -7.60 9.93 -0.59
CA ASN A 180 -7.46 8.67 -1.33
C ASN A 180 -7.37 8.97 -2.84
N ASP A 181 -6.67 8.12 -3.60
CA ASP A 181 -6.49 8.27 -5.04
C ASP A 181 -7.75 7.95 -5.85
N LEU A 182 -7.88 8.58 -7.02
CA LEU A 182 -9.06 8.50 -7.89
C LEU A 182 -8.85 7.42 -8.96
N TYR A 183 -9.54 6.29 -8.80
CA TYR A 183 -9.56 5.20 -9.76
C TYR A 183 -10.82 5.26 -10.61
N LEU A 184 -10.66 5.40 -11.93
CA LEU A 184 -11.75 5.42 -12.91
C LEU A 184 -11.44 4.47 -14.08
N ILE A 185 -12.46 3.91 -14.71
CA ILE A 185 -12.35 3.09 -15.91
C ILE A 185 -12.58 4.00 -17.14
N PRO A 186 -11.58 4.19 -18.03
CA PRO A 186 -11.74 5.01 -19.22
C PRO A 186 -12.39 4.22 -20.36
N ALA A 187 -13.48 4.75 -20.93
CA ALA A 187 -14.09 4.25 -22.16
C ALA A 187 -13.82 5.26 -23.30
N VAL A 188 -13.10 4.85 -24.35
CA VAL A 188 -12.64 5.78 -25.39
C VAL A 188 -13.81 6.31 -26.23
N ARG A 189 -13.98 7.64 -26.26
CA ARG A 189 -15.05 8.31 -27.01
C ARG A 189 -14.87 8.15 -28.52
N LEU A 190 -16.01 8.07 -29.22
CA LEU A 190 -16.13 7.51 -30.58
C LEU A 190 -15.57 8.37 -31.73
N HIS A 191 -14.57 9.22 -31.50
CA HIS A 191 -13.80 9.88 -32.56
C HIS A 191 -12.50 9.15 -32.94
N LEU A 192 -12.05 8.16 -32.16
CA LEU A 192 -10.86 7.35 -32.51
C LEU A 192 -11.18 6.04 -33.27
N HIS A 193 -12.46 5.79 -33.59
CA HIS A 193 -12.91 4.52 -34.19
C HIS A 193 -12.41 4.26 -35.63
N ILE A 194 -11.79 5.23 -36.30
CA ILE A 194 -11.19 5.05 -37.64
C ILE A 194 -9.72 4.57 -37.55
N ALA A 195 -9.06 4.73 -36.39
CA ALA A 195 -7.65 4.35 -36.20
C ALA A 195 -7.43 2.93 -35.64
N MET A 196 -8.49 2.27 -35.13
CA MET A 196 -8.43 0.88 -34.62
C MET A 196 -9.26 -0.12 -35.45
N ALA A 197 -10.05 0.35 -36.42
CA ALA A 197 -10.85 -0.50 -37.32
C ALA A 197 -10.03 -1.25 -38.42
N MET A 198 -8.78 -1.61 -38.12
CA MET A 198 -7.91 -2.47 -38.95
C MET A 198 -7.10 -3.47 -38.10
N ALA A 199 -7.63 -3.89 -36.94
CA ALA A 199 -7.01 -4.92 -36.08
C ALA A 199 -7.94 -6.12 -35.76
N ASP A 200 -9.26 -5.99 -35.91
CA ASP A 200 -10.22 -7.08 -35.70
C ASP A 200 -10.97 -7.44 -37.00
N LEU A 201 -10.38 -8.38 -37.72
CA LEU A 201 -11.03 -9.23 -38.71
C LEU A 201 -10.54 -10.66 -38.43
N GLU A 202 -11.44 -11.65 -38.49
CA GLU A 202 -11.23 -13.09 -38.20
C GLU A 202 -11.49 -13.63 -36.77
N LEU A 203 -12.01 -12.88 -35.78
CA LEU A 203 -12.32 -13.52 -34.48
C LEU A 203 -13.60 -14.39 -34.45
N GLU A 204 -14.64 -14.06 -35.24
CA GLU A 204 -15.82 -14.94 -35.39
C GLU A 204 -15.47 -16.27 -36.09
N LYS A 205 -14.48 -16.25 -37.00
CA LYS A 205 -14.01 -17.46 -37.68
C LYS A 205 -13.14 -18.32 -36.77
N VAL A 206 -12.30 -17.74 -35.92
CA VAL A 206 -11.48 -18.53 -34.96
C VAL A 206 -12.35 -19.18 -33.89
N ALA A 207 -13.37 -18.50 -33.36
CA ALA A 207 -14.31 -19.09 -32.41
C ALA A 207 -15.07 -20.29 -33.01
N SER A 208 -15.55 -20.16 -34.25
CA SER A 208 -16.24 -21.24 -34.97
C SER A 208 -15.31 -22.37 -35.42
N PHE A 209 -14.06 -22.09 -35.83
CA PHE A 209 -13.06 -23.13 -36.13
C PHE A 209 -12.66 -23.91 -34.88
N LEU A 210 -12.50 -23.25 -33.72
CA LEU A 210 -12.17 -23.93 -32.46
C LEU A 210 -13.34 -24.79 -31.96
N LEU A 211 -14.59 -24.32 -32.06
CA LEU A 211 -15.75 -25.17 -31.82
C LEU A 211 -15.78 -26.37 -32.78
N ALA A 212 -15.59 -26.14 -34.09
CA ALA A 212 -15.61 -27.18 -35.12
C ALA A 212 -14.41 -28.14 -35.08
N ALA A 213 -13.29 -27.77 -34.46
CA ALA A 213 -12.14 -28.66 -34.22
C ALA A 213 -12.24 -29.42 -32.90
N LEU A 214 -12.91 -28.86 -31.89
CA LEU A 214 -13.13 -29.53 -30.60
C LEU A 214 -14.33 -30.48 -30.63
N LEU A 215 -15.40 -30.19 -31.40
CA LEU A 215 -16.56 -31.08 -31.53
C LEU A 215 -16.17 -32.49 -32.00
N PRO A 216 -15.35 -32.68 -33.06
CA PRO A 216 -14.87 -33.99 -33.47
C PRO A 216 -13.99 -34.66 -32.41
N LEU A 217 -13.16 -33.91 -31.66
CA LEU A 217 -12.34 -34.48 -30.60
C LEU A 217 -13.18 -35.00 -29.42
N VAL A 218 -14.23 -34.26 -29.05
CA VAL A 218 -15.19 -34.65 -28.01
C VAL A 218 -16.04 -35.84 -28.47
N LEU A 219 -16.58 -35.80 -29.70
CA LEU A 219 -17.37 -36.88 -30.28
C LEU A 219 -16.54 -38.16 -30.51
N PHE A 220 -15.28 -38.05 -30.94
CA PHE A 220 -14.38 -39.19 -31.11
C PHE A 220 -14.03 -39.84 -29.77
N LYS A 221 -13.85 -39.07 -28.68
CA LYS A 221 -13.70 -39.64 -27.33
C LYS A 221 -14.99 -40.21 -26.75
N LEU A 222 -16.16 -39.64 -27.07
CA LEU A 222 -17.47 -40.22 -26.71
C LEU A 222 -17.76 -41.52 -27.48
N ALA A 223 -17.28 -41.65 -28.72
CA ALA A 223 -17.34 -42.89 -29.50
C ALA A 223 -16.33 -43.94 -28.97
N ALA A 224 -15.10 -43.53 -28.67
CA ALA A 224 -14.07 -44.39 -28.08
C ALA A 224 -14.43 -44.91 -26.68
N ALA A 225 -15.29 -44.19 -25.93
CA ALA A 225 -15.86 -44.65 -24.67
C ALA A 225 -16.80 -45.88 -24.80
N LYS A 226 -17.03 -46.40 -26.02
CA LYS A 226 -17.80 -47.64 -26.27
C LYS A 226 -16.97 -48.78 -26.87
N ARG A 227 -15.84 -49.15 -26.25
CA ARG A 227 -15.36 -50.57 -26.15
C ARG A 227 -14.09 -50.69 -25.31
N GLY A 228 -14.05 -51.71 -24.43
CA GLY A 228 -12.91 -52.03 -23.55
C GLY A 228 -12.91 -51.19 -22.27
N GLY A 229 -13.01 -51.78 -21.07
CA GLY A 229 -13.29 -53.18 -20.74
C GLY A 229 -13.95 -53.27 -19.36
N GLY A 230 -14.39 -54.45 -18.95
CA GLY A 230 -14.87 -54.66 -17.59
C GLY A 230 -13.69 -54.65 -16.61
N ASP A 231 -13.63 -53.65 -15.75
CA ASP A 231 -12.71 -53.59 -14.61
C ASP A 231 -13.49 -53.75 -13.30
N GLY A 232 -12.85 -54.29 -12.26
CA GLY A 232 -13.50 -54.61 -10.98
C GLY A 232 -14.08 -53.35 -10.34
N GLY A 233 -15.40 -53.31 -10.16
CA GLY A 233 -16.16 -52.09 -9.85
C GLY A 233 -15.83 -51.42 -8.51
N MET A 234 -14.74 -50.65 -8.46
CA MET A 234 -14.34 -49.82 -7.32
C MET A 234 -15.45 -48.82 -6.96
N ARG A 235 -15.86 -48.82 -5.69
CA ARG A 235 -16.91 -47.97 -5.15
C ARG A 235 -16.34 -46.63 -4.71
N LEU A 236 -16.01 -45.77 -5.67
CA LEU A 236 -15.44 -44.44 -5.39
C LEU A 236 -16.40 -43.57 -4.53
N PRO A 237 -15.89 -42.63 -3.71
CA PRO A 237 -16.72 -41.69 -2.95
C PRO A 237 -17.64 -40.86 -3.86
N PRO A 238 -18.80 -40.39 -3.35
CA PRO A 238 -19.74 -39.58 -4.12
C PRO A 238 -19.08 -38.28 -4.58
N GLY A 239 -19.48 -37.78 -5.75
CA GLY A 239 -18.88 -36.58 -6.32
C GLY A 239 -19.76 -35.92 -7.38
N PRO A 240 -19.68 -34.58 -7.54
CA PRO A 240 -20.44 -33.86 -8.54
C PRO A 240 -19.95 -34.18 -9.96
N TRP A 241 -20.85 -33.96 -10.92
CA TRP A 241 -20.63 -34.23 -12.35
C TRP A 241 -19.36 -33.54 -12.88
N ARG A 242 -18.72 -34.18 -13.87
CA ARG A 242 -17.35 -33.86 -14.30
C ARG A 242 -17.33 -33.51 -15.78
N LEU A 243 -16.68 -32.40 -16.15
CA LEU A 243 -16.42 -32.09 -17.55
C LEU A 243 -15.23 -32.89 -18.09
N PRO A 244 -15.21 -33.25 -19.39
CA PRO A 244 -14.02 -33.79 -20.04
C PRO A 244 -12.82 -32.86 -19.87
N VAL A 245 -11.62 -33.44 -19.74
CA VAL A 245 -10.33 -32.77 -19.53
C VAL A 245 -10.22 -32.00 -18.19
N ILE A 246 -11.09 -31.04 -17.90
CA ILE A 246 -10.97 -30.15 -16.73
C ILE A 246 -11.61 -30.70 -15.44
N GLY A 247 -12.43 -31.74 -15.54
CA GLY A 247 -13.08 -32.36 -14.38
C GLY A 247 -14.02 -31.41 -13.65
N ASN A 248 -13.80 -31.25 -12.34
CA ASN A 248 -14.57 -30.41 -11.43
C ASN A 248 -13.99 -28.97 -11.28
N LEU A 249 -12.90 -28.61 -12.00
CA LEU A 249 -12.32 -27.26 -11.93
C LEU A 249 -13.34 -26.14 -12.17
N HIS A 250 -14.29 -26.37 -13.08
CA HIS A 250 -15.36 -25.42 -13.38
C HIS A 250 -16.25 -25.10 -12.15
N GLN A 251 -16.57 -26.10 -11.32
CA GLN A 251 -17.32 -25.90 -10.06
C GLN A 251 -16.48 -25.18 -9.00
N ILE A 252 -15.19 -25.50 -8.91
CA ILE A 252 -14.28 -24.85 -7.96
C ILE A 252 -14.08 -23.38 -8.29
N MET A 253 -13.85 -23.05 -9.57
CA MET A 253 -13.67 -21.66 -10.02
C MET A 253 -14.97 -20.84 -10.01
N ALA A 254 -16.12 -21.45 -10.34
CA ALA A 254 -17.42 -20.77 -10.28
C ALA A 254 -17.89 -20.48 -8.84
N GLY A 255 -17.38 -21.21 -7.84
CA GLY A 255 -17.68 -20.98 -6.42
C GLY A 255 -16.94 -19.78 -5.79
N GLY A 256 -16.19 -19.01 -6.58
CA GLY A 256 -15.38 -17.89 -6.09
C GLY A 256 -14.04 -18.32 -5.47
N GLN A 257 -13.34 -17.38 -4.84
CA GLN A 257 -11.95 -17.58 -4.38
C GLN A 257 -11.81 -18.54 -3.18
N LEU A 258 -12.88 -18.76 -2.40
CA LEU A 258 -12.84 -19.50 -1.13
C LEU A 258 -13.08 -21.00 -1.33
N VAL A 259 -12.13 -21.67 -2.00
CA VAL A 259 -12.19 -23.09 -2.42
C VAL A 259 -12.67 -24.05 -1.32
N HIS A 260 -12.28 -23.82 -0.07
CA HIS A 260 -12.67 -24.64 1.08
C HIS A 260 -14.18 -24.56 1.38
N ARG A 261 -14.80 -23.38 1.22
CA ARG A 261 -16.26 -23.18 1.33
C ARG A 261 -17.00 -23.81 0.16
N THR A 262 -16.44 -23.72 -1.05
CA THR A 262 -16.98 -24.37 -2.25
C THR A 262 -17.02 -25.89 -2.11
N MET A 263 -15.92 -26.49 -1.62
CA MET A 263 -15.88 -27.93 -1.32
C MET A 263 -16.89 -28.34 -0.24
N ALA A 264 -17.07 -27.54 0.81
CA ALA A 264 -18.12 -27.77 1.82
C ALA A 264 -19.53 -27.66 1.21
N GLY A 265 -19.78 -26.68 0.35
CA GLY A 265 -21.05 -26.53 -0.39
C GLY A 265 -21.37 -27.75 -1.27
N LEU A 266 -20.37 -28.28 -1.98
CA LEU A 266 -20.53 -29.48 -2.81
C LEU A 266 -20.77 -30.75 -1.97
N ALA A 267 -20.18 -30.86 -0.77
CA ALA A 267 -20.46 -31.97 0.15
C ALA A 267 -21.89 -31.90 0.72
N ARG A 268 -22.33 -30.72 1.17
CA ARG A 268 -23.71 -30.47 1.63
C ARG A 268 -24.74 -30.76 0.54
N GLY A 269 -24.50 -30.30 -0.68
CA GLY A 269 -25.34 -30.55 -1.86
C GLY A 269 -25.43 -32.02 -2.30
N LEU A 270 -24.63 -32.91 -1.70
CA LEU A 270 -24.69 -34.37 -1.88
C LEU A 270 -25.17 -35.10 -0.61
N GLY A 271 -25.89 -34.41 0.28
CA GLY A 271 -26.43 -34.98 1.52
C GLY A 271 -25.37 -35.09 2.62
N ASP A 272 -24.66 -33.99 2.90
CA ASP A 272 -23.59 -33.89 3.90
C ASP A 272 -22.51 -34.99 3.76
N ALA A 273 -22.13 -35.26 2.50
CA ALA A 273 -21.24 -36.36 2.13
C ALA A 273 -19.89 -36.29 2.90
N PRO A 274 -19.55 -37.31 3.72
CA PRO A 274 -18.36 -37.26 4.58
C PRO A 274 -17.04 -37.32 3.78
N LEU A 275 -17.09 -37.94 2.60
CA LEU A 275 -16.03 -37.99 1.60
C LEU A 275 -16.58 -37.50 0.26
N LEU A 276 -15.87 -36.58 -0.39
CA LEU A 276 -16.24 -35.97 -1.67
C LEU A 276 -15.16 -36.28 -2.72
N SER A 277 -15.50 -36.99 -3.80
CA SER A 277 -14.59 -37.30 -4.91
C SER A 277 -14.62 -36.21 -5.99
N LEU A 278 -13.50 -35.53 -6.17
CA LEU A 278 -13.27 -34.50 -7.19
C LEU A 278 -12.15 -34.92 -8.15
N ARG A 279 -12.12 -34.30 -9.33
CA ARG A 279 -10.99 -34.37 -10.26
C ARG A 279 -10.62 -32.96 -10.71
N LEU A 280 -9.41 -32.51 -10.40
CA LEU A 280 -8.93 -31.17 -10.73
C LEU A 280 -7.98 -31.28 -11.93
N GLY A 281 -8.51 -31.09 -13.15
CA GLY A 281 -7.79 -31.40 -14.37
C GLY A 281 -7.49 -32.89 -14.47
N GLU A 282 -6.20 -33.25 -14.50
CA GLU A 282 -5.77 -34.65 -14.46
C GLU A 282 -5.83 -35.26 -13.06
N VAL A 283 -5.68 -34.43 -12.01
CA VAL A 283 -5.41 -34.85 -10.63
C VAL A 283 -6.67 -35.38 -9.91
N PRO A 284 -6.66 -36.63 -9.39
CA PRO A 284 -7.72 -37.16 -8.53
C PRO A 284 -7.61 -36.60 -7.10
N VAL A 285 -8.73 -36.13 -6.55
CA VAL A 285 -8.80 -35.54 -5.21
C VAL A 285 -9.97 -36.13 -4.42
N VAL A 286 -9.77 -36.48 -3.16
CA VAL A 286 -10.83 -36.77 -2.19
C VAL A 286 -10.78 -35.72 -1.07
N VAL A 287 -11.93 -35.17 -0.71
CA VAL A 287 -12.06 -34.20 0.39
C VAL A 287 -12.85 -34.85 1.53
N ALA A 288 -12.22 -34.98 2.70
CA ALA A 288 -12.88 -35.39 3.92
C ALA A 288 -13.48 -34.16 4.62
N SER A 289 -14.78 -34.16 4.89
CA SER A 289 -15.52 -33.01 5.44
C SER A 289 -16.27 -33.32 6.75
N SER A 290 -15.98 -34.45 7.39
CA SER A 290 -16.53 -34.85 8.70
C SER A 290 -15.44 -35.34 9.65
N ALA A 291 -15.71 -35.27 10.96
CA ALA A 291 -14.80 -35.76 12.00
C ALA A 291 -14.47 -37.26 11.80
N ASP A 292 -15.47 -38.09 11.47
CA ASP A 292 -15.27 -39.53 11.23
C ASP A 292 -14.36 -39.80 10.02
N ALA A 293 -14.58 -39.10 8.90
CA ALA A 293 -13.73 -39.22 7.72
C ALA A 293 -12.29 -38.80 8.00
N ALA A 294 -12.09 -37.72 8.76
CA ALA A 294 -10.78 -37.31 9.22
C ALA A 294 -10.14 -38.35 10.17
N ARG A 295 -10.92 -38.97 11.07
CA ARG A 295 -10.46 -40.03 11.99
C ARG A 295 -10.02 -41.30 11.25
N GLU A 296 -10.75 -41.72 10.22
CA GLU A 296 -10.33 -42.83 9.36
C GLU A 296 -8.99 -42.54 8.68
N ILE A 297 -8.87 -41.40 8.00
CA ILE A 297 -7.73 -41.04 7.17
C ILE A 297 -6.48 -40.70 8.01
N MET A 298 -6.65 -40.05 9.16
CA MET A 298 -5.55 -39.47 9.94
C MET A 298 -5.25 -40.20 11.25
N SER A 299 -6.02 -41.22 11.61
CA SER A 299 -5.72 -42.13 12.74
C SER A 299 -5.71 -43.59 12.28
N ARG A 300 -6.84 -44.15 11.83
CA ARG A 300 -6.96 -45.59 11.52
C ARG A 300 -6.09 -46.05 10.34
N HIS A 301 -5.96 -45.20 9.32
CA HIS A 301 -5.16 -45.47 8.12
C HIS A 301 -3.97 -44.51 7.97
N ASP A 302 -3.50 -43.91 9.07
CA ASP A 302 -2.62 -42.74 9.04
C ASP A 302 -1.31 -42.94 8.25
N ALA A 303 -0.74 -44.15 8.29
CA ALA A 303 0.45 -44.52 7.51
C ALA A 303 0.21 -44.51 5.99
N LYS A 304 -0.98 -44.92 5.52
CA LYS A 304 -1.34 -44.94 4.09
C LYS A 304 -1.52 -43.55 3.51
N PHE A 305 -1.81 -42.55 4.35
CA PHE A 305 -1.96 -41.14 3.99
C PHE A 305 -0.84 -40.25 4.56
N ALA A 306 0.29 -40.85 4.97
CA ALA A 306 1.39 -40.13 5.60
C ALA A 306 2.32 -39.41 4.60
N THR A 307 2.18 -39.62 3.28
CA THR A 307 2.97 -38.93 2.24
C THR A 307 2.28 -37.63 1.80
N ARG A 308 3.06 -36.68 1.27
CA ARG A 308 2.59 -35.45 0.62
C ARG A 308 2.77 -35.58 -0.90
N PRO A 309 1.80 -35.15 -1.72
CA PRO A 309 1.94 -35.22 -3.17
C PRO A 309 2.95 -34.20 -3.68
N TRP A 310 3.79 -34.63 -4.61
CA TRP A 310 4.78 -33.77 -5.28
C TRP A 310 4.30 -33.40 -6.68
N SER A 311 3.70 -32.22 -6.80
CA SER A 311 3.39 -31.60 -8.10
C SER A 311 4.67 -31.04 -8.77
N PRO A 312 4.66 -30.69 -10.07
CA PRO A 312 5.81 -30.07 -10.73
C PRO A 312 6.40 -28.85 -10.00
N THR A 313 5.56 -27.96 -9.47
CA THR A 313 6.02 -26.80 -8.68
C THR A 313 6.71 -27.22 -7.38
N VAL A 314 6.15 -28.21 -6.66
CA VAL A 314 6.76 -28.74 -5.42
C VAL A 314 8.10 -29.43 -5.71
N ARG A 315 8.21 -30.20 -6.79
CA ARG A 315 9.45 -30.92 -7.15
C ARG A 315 10.65 -29.98 -7.33
N VAL A 316 10.43 -28.82 -7.96
CA VAL A 316 11.45 -27.78 -8.08
C VAL A 316 11.88 -27.26 -6.71
N GLN A 317 10.94 -26.95 -5.83
CA GLN A 317 11.21 -26.43 -4.48
C GLN A 317 11.85 -27.46 -3.54
N MET A 318 11.88 -28.75 -3.90
CA MET A 318 12.46 -29.82 -3.08
C MET A 318 13.78 -30.38 -3.66
N VAL A 319 14.25 -29.88 -4.81
CA VAL A 319 15.36 -30.49 -5.58
C VAL A 319 16.68 -30.59 -4.78
N ASP A 320 17.00 -29.56 -4.00
CA ASP A 320 18.19 -29.53 -3.15
C ASP A 320 17.88 -29.89 -1.68
N GLY A 321 16.63 -30.17 -1.32
CA GLY A 321 16.24 -30.43 0.08
C GLY A 321 14.74 -30.58 0.32
N GLU A 322 14.31 -31.79 0.67
CA GLU A 322 12.89 -32.16 0.87
C GLU A 322 12.21 -31.54 2.12
N GLY A 323 13.01 -31.01 3.05
CA GLY A 323 12.53 -30.46 4.32
C GLY A 323 11.80 -31.47 5.21
N LEU A 324 10.85 -30.98 6.01
CA LEU A 324 10.03 -31.78 6.94
C LEU A 324 8.55 -31.80 6.53
N ALA A 325 8.07 -30.69 5.96
CA ALA A 325 6.66 -30.51 5.64
C ALA A 325 6.26 -31.38 4.45
N PHE A 326 7.09 -31.40 3.39
CA PHE A 326 6.80 -31.99 2.08
C PHE A 326 7.55 -33.29 1.76
N ALA A 327 8.64 -33.64 2.45
CA ALA A 327 9.33 -34.92 2.31
C ALA A 327 8.35 -36.13 2.37
N PRO A 328 8.45 -37.17 1.51
CA PRO A 328 7.57 -38.35 1.53
C PRO A 328 7.70 -39.16 2.83
N TYR A 329 6.75 -40.05 3.10
CA TYR A 329 6.85 -40.92 4.29
C TYR A 329 7.92 -42.00 4.09
N GLY A 330 9.02 -41.92 4.85
CA GLY A 330 10.17 -42.82 4.72
C GLY A 330 11.17 -42.68 5.88
N ALA A 331 12.41 -43.13 5.69
CA ALA A 331 13.48 -42.98 6.68
C ALA A 331 13.78 -41.51 7.01
N LEU A 332 14.11 -40.72 6.00
CA LEU A 332 14.42 -39.29 6.15
C LEU A 332 13.33 -38.54 6.92
N TRP A 333 12.06 -38.66 6.51
CA TRP A 333 10.97 -37.97 7.20
C TRP A 333 10.79 -38.44 8.65
N ARG A 334 10.88 -39.74 8.95
CA ARG A 334 10.79 -40.26 10.34
C ARG A 334 11.91 -39.69 11.20
N GLN A 335 13.13 -39.64 10.67
CA GLN A 335 14.30 -39.10 11.34
C GLN A 335 14.18 -37.59 11.58
N LEU A 336 13.85 -36.80 10.55
CA LEU A 336 13.63 -35.37 10.70
C LEU A 336 12.49 -35.08 11.68
N ARG A 337 11.39 -35.84 11.63
CA ARG A 337 10.30 -35.71 12.59
C ARG A 337 10.74 -36.00 14.02
N LYS A 338 11.62 -36.99 14.24
CA LYS A 338 12.21 -37.27 15.56
C LYS A 338 13.08 -36.09 16.02
N ILE A 339 14.01 -35.63 15.19
CA ILE A 339 14.89 -34.47 15.49
C ILE A 339 14.05 -33.24 15.85
N THR A 340 13.03 -32.89 15.05
CA THR A 340 12.18 -31.74 15.31
C THR A 340 11.40 -31.86 16.63
N MET A 341 10.85 -33.04 16.96
CA MET A 341 10.06 -33.21 18.18
C MET A 341 10.88 -33.34 19.48
N VAL A 342 12.14 -33.78 19.38
CA VAL A 342 13.01 -34.06 20.56
C VAL A 342 14.03 -32.94 20.79
N GLU A 343 14.68 -32.46 19.73
CA GLU A 343 15.81 -31.52 19.82
C GLU A 343 15.37 -30.07 19.59
N LEU A 344 14.56 -29.83 18.54
CA LEU A 344 14.26 -28.46 18.07
C LEU A 344 13.04 -27.83 18.75
N LEU A 345 11.95 -28.58 18.91
CA LEU A 345 10.64 -28.10 19.39
C LEU A 345 10.10 -28.91 20.58
N SER A 346 10.97 -29.57 21.34
CA SER A 346 10.57 -30.25 22.57
C SER A 346 10.17 -29.24 23.67
N PRO A 347 9.39 -29.65 24.69
CA PRO A 347 9.03 -28.76 25.79
C PRO A 347 10.19 -28.21 26.62
N ARG A 348 11.44 -28.70 26.47
CA ARG A 348 12.64 -28.03 26.99
C ARG A 348 13.06 -26.89 26.07
N ARG A 349 13.33 -27.18 24.78
CA ARG A 349 13.82 -26.17 23.81
C ARG A 349 12.81 -25.06 23.52
N VAL A 350 11.51 -25.36 23.49
CA VAL A 350 10.47 -24.31 23.40
C VAL A 350 10.52 -23.33 24.58
N ARG A 351 10.92 -23.77 25.79
CA ARG A 351 11.05 -22.90 26.96
C ARG A 351 12.37 -22.10 27.01
N SER A 352 13.49 -22.59 26.46
CA SER A 352 14.71 -21.77 26.40
C SER A 352 14.52 -20.51 25.53
N PHE A 353 13.71 -20.62 24.47
CA PHE A 353 13.30 -19.50 23.62
C PHE A 353 12.40 -18.44 24.29
N ARG A 354 12.07 -18.59 25.58
CA ARG A 354 11.29 -17.61 26.35
C ARG A 354 11.87 -16.20 26.29
N ARG A 355 13.19 -16.06 26.45
CA ARG A 355 13.89 -14.75 26.40
C ARG A 355 13.57 -14.01 25.11
N VAL A 356 13.63 -14.70 23.97
CA VAL A 356 13.33 -14.12 22.65
C VAL A 356 11.88 -13.64 22.59
N ARG A 357 10.91 -14.44 23.05
CA ARG A 357 9.49 -14.08 23.00
C ARG A 357 9.14 -12.92 23.92
N GLU A 358 9.64 -12.92 25.16
CA GLU A 358 9.42 -11.81 26.10
C GLU A 358 10.08 -10.50 25.61
N GLU A 359 11.27 -10.56 25.00
CA GLU A 359 11.91 -9.40 24.36
C GLU A 359 11.11 -8.85 23.18
N GLU A 360 10.67 -9.70 22.23
CA GLU A 360 9.92 -9.24 21.06
C GLU A 360 8.51 -8.73 21.41
N VAL A 361 7.81 -9.40 22.34
CA VAL A 361 6.51 -8.92 22.85
C VAL A 361 6.69 -7.60 23.61
N GLY A 362 7.79 -7.44 24.36
CA GLY A 362 8.16 -6.15 24.97
C GLY A 362 8.34 -5.04 23.93
N ARG A 363 9.02 -5.30 22.81
CA ARG A 363 9.12 -4.34 21.70
C ARG A 363 7.78 -4.03 21.06
N LEU A 364 6.89 -5.03 20.90
CA LEU A 364 5.54 -4.80 20.41
C LEU A 364 4.76 -3.85 21.33
N VAL A 365 4.77 -4.11 22.65
CA VAL A 365 4.10 -3.25 23.63
C VAL A 365 4.66 -1.83 23.59
N VAL A 366 5.98 -1.65 23.53
CA VAL A 366 6.61 -0.32 23.40
C VAL A 366 6.21 0.37 22.09
N ALA A 367 6.16 -0.34 20.96
CA ALA A 367 5.73 0.22 19.67
C ALA A 367 4.25 0.64 19.67
N VAL A 368 3.37 -0.18 20.26
CA VAL A 368 1.94 0.14 20.41
C VAL A 368 1.74 1.31 21.36
N ALA A 369 2.44 1.36 22.51
CA ALA A 369 2.38 2.50 23.42
C ALA A 369 2.88 3.81 22.77
N THR A 370 3.96 3.75 21.98
CA THR A 370 4.49 4.89 21.22
C THR A 370 3.52 5.39 20.15
N ALA A 371 2.67 4.51 19.62
CA ALA A 371 1.57 4.89 18.74
C ALA A 371 0.34 5.42 19.51
N ALA A 372 0.03 4.86 20.69
CA ALA A 372 -1.04 5.33 21.58
C ALA A 372 -0.84 6.77 22.08
N THR A 373 0.42 7.24 22.14
CA THR A 373 0.74 8.65 22.45
C THR A 373 0.56 9.63 21.29
N ARG A 374 0.15 9.16 20.09
CA ARG A 374 -0.11 10.02 18.92
C ARG A 374 -1.51 10.67 19.01
N ARG A 375 -1.81 11.58 18.08
CA ARG A 375 -3.11 12.28 18.08
C ARG A 375 -4.27 11.28 17.86
N PRO A 376 -5.51 11.53 18.35
CA PRO A 376 -6.61 10.57 18.25
C PRO A 376 -7.03 10.11 16.84
N GLY A 377 -6.57 10.77 15.76
CA GLY A 377 -6.72 10.29 14.37
C GLY A 377 -5.48 9.60 13.77
N GLU A 378 -4.32 9.74 14.43
CA GLU A 378 -3.02 9.14 14.06
C GLU A 378 -2.66 7.93 14.96
N ALA A 379 -3.45 7.69 16.02
CA ALA A 379 -3.28 6.61 16.97
C ALA A 379 -3.79 5.25 16.48
N ALA A 380 -4.41 5.18 15.29
CA ALA A 380 -4.80 3.91 14.68
C ALA A 380 -3.56 3.11 14.25
N VAL A 381 -3.30 2.00 14.94
CA VAL A 381 -2.20 1.07 14.68
C VAL A 381 -2.69 -0.02 13.74
N ASN A 382 -1.90 -0.34 12.70
CA ASN A 382 -2.06 -1.59 11.97
C ASN A 382 -1.61 -2.76 12.86
N VAL A 383 -2.53 -3.29 13.65
CA VAL A 383 -2.26 -4.43 14.55
C VAL A 383 -1.96 -5.69 13.75
N GLY A 384 -2.47 -5.80 12.52
CA GLY A 384 -2.15 -6.87 11.57
C GLY A 384 -0.65 -6.95 11.27
N GLU A 385 -0.10 -5.89 10.66
CA GLU A 385 1.33 -5.69 10.41
C GLU A 385 2.18 -5.97 11.67
N ARG A 386 1.78 -5.39 12.81
CA ARG A 386 2.55 -5.47 14.06
C ARG A 386 2.62 -6.90 14.62
N LEU A 387 1.54 -7.68 14.51
CA LEU A 387 1.52 -9.09 14.88
C LEU A 387 2.36 -9.94 13.92
N THR A 388 2.31 -9.65 12.62
CA THR A 388 3.16 -10.33 11.62
C THR A 388 4.63 -10.08 11.88
N VAL A 389 5.04 -8.83 12.15
CA VAL A 389 6.43 -8.49 12.50
C VAL A 389 6.88 -9.20 13.78
N LEU A 390 6.05 -9.20 14.84
CA LEU A 390 6.34 -9.90 16.10
C LEU A 390 6.65 -11.38 15.88
N ILE A 391 5.73 -12.12 15.27
CA ILE A 391 5.87 -13.58 15.11
C ILE A 391 7.01 -13.90 14.14
N THR A 392 7.21 -13.07 13.10
CA THR A 392 8.34 -13.23 12.16
C THR A 392 9.69 -13.05 12.85
N ASP A 393 9.85 -12.03 13.70
CA ASP A 393 11.11 -11.84 14.45
C ASP A 393 11.33 -12.94 15.51
N ILE A 394 10.28 -13.43 16.16
CA ILE A 394 10.37 -14.63 17.02
C ILE A 394 10.85 -15.84 16.20
N ALA A 395 10.30 -16.06 15.00
CA ALA A 395 10.70 -17.16 14.13
C ALA A 395 12.15 -17.02 13.63
N VAL A 396 12.56 -15.85 13.12
CA VAL A 396 13.96 -15.61 12.72
C VAL A 396 14.90 -15.84 13.91
N ARG A 397 14.60 -15.29 15.09
CA ARG A 397 15.52 -15.33 16.24
C ARG A 397 15.63 -16.67 16.94
N THR A 398 14.63 -17.53 16.81
CA THR A 398 14.70 -18.91 17.35
C THR A 398 15.24 -19.91 16.33
N ILE A 399 15.19 -19.56 15.03
CA ILE A 399 15.68 -20.43 13.96
C ILE A 399 17.15 -20.12 13.60
N ILE A 400 17.52 -18.85 13.46
CA ILE A 400 18.79 -18.37 12.86
C ILE A 400 19.58 -17.46 13.85
N GLY A 401 19.14 -17.35 15.11
CA GLY A 401 19.82 -16.50 16.10
C GLY A 401 19.70 -15.00 15.79
N ASP A 402 20.81 -14.26 15.76
CA ASP A 402 20.75 -12.80 15.60
C ASP A 402 20.43 -12.35 14.17
N ARG A 403 19.73 -11.21 14.05
CA ARG A 403 19.41 -10.56 12.76
C ARG A 403 20.64 -10.48 11.84
N PHE A 404 20.46 -10.84 10.58
CA PHE A 404 21.48 -10.88 9.53
C PHE A 404 21.22 -9.77 8.49
N GLU A 405 22.24 -9.36 7.73
CA GLU A 405 22.17 -8.14 6.90
C GLU A 405 21.10 -8.22 5.81
N ARG A 406 20.98 -9.39 5.16
CA ARG A 406 20.01 -9.65 4.07
C ARG A 406 18.64 -10.13 4.57
N ARG A 407 18.19 -9.68 5.76
CA ARG A 407 16.92 -10.08 6.39
C ARG A 407 15.72 -9.86 5.46
N GLU A 408 15.51 -8.64 4.97
CA GLU A 408 14.33 -8.31 4.15
C GLU A 408 14.32 -9.10 2.82
N ASP A 409 15.50 -9.24 2.22
CA ASP A 409 15.77 -10.02 1.00
C ASP A 409 15.26 -11.48 1.11
N PHE A 410 15.41 -12.06 2.32
CA PHE A 410 14.95 -13.39 2.71
C PHE A 410 13.46 -13.43 3.09
N LEU A 411 12.93 -12.41 3.75
CA LEU A 411 11.49 -12.31 4.00
C LEU A 411 10.69 -12.23 2.70
N ASP A 412 11.15 -11.43 1.73
CA ASP A 412 10.57 -11.36 0.38
C ASP A 412 10.63 -12.72 -0.34
N ALA A 413 11.79 -13.40 -0.26
CA ALA A 413 11.98 -14.72 -0.87
C ALA A 413 11.08 -15.80 -0.25
N ALA A 414 10.84 -15.73 1.06
CA ALA A 414 9.97 -16.63 1.79
C ALA A 414 8.47 -16.34 1.57
N ALA A 415 8.06 -15.07 1.54
CA ALA A 415 6.69 -14.67 1.21
C ALA A 415 6.31 -15.06 -0.23
N GLU A 416 7.24 -14.87 -1.17
CA GLU A 416 7.10 -15.36 -2.56
C GLU A 416 7.08 -16.89 -2.63
N TRP A 417 7.83 -17.61 -1.77
CA TRP A 417 7.76 -19.07 -1.68
C TRP A 417 6.36 -19.54 -1.24
N VAL A 418 5.78 -18.95 -0.18
CA VAL A 418 4.41 -19.24 0.26
C VAL A 418 3.41 -19.00 -0.88
N LYS A 419 3.54 -17.85 -1.58
CA LYS A 419 2.67 -17.47 -2.70
C LYS A 419 2.73 -18.49 -3.85
N ILE A 420 3.93 -18.93 -4.23
CA ILE A 420 4.14 -19.95 -5.27
C ILE A 420 3.52 -21.30 -4.85
N MET A 421 3.72 -21.70 -3.60
CA MET A 421 3.20 -22.97 -3.07
C MET A 421 1.67 -23.00 -2.88
N SER A 422 1.01 -21.84 -2.87
CA SER A 422 -0.44 -21.71 -2.70
C SER A 422 -1.30 -21.71 -3.98
N GLY A 423 -0.68 -21.58 -5.16
CA GLY A 423 -1.40 -21.44 -6.43
C GLY A 423 -1.77 -22.78 -7.09
N PHE A 424 -3.00 -22.90 -7.61
CA PHE A 424 -3.38 -23.97 -8.54
C PHE A 424 -2.83 -23.67 -9.96
N SER A 425 -1.56 -23.95 -10.22
CA SER A 425 -0.99 -23.70 -11.55
C SER A 425 -1.50 -24.70 -12.60
N LEU A 426 -1.53 -24.30 -13.87
CA LEU A 426 -1.85 -25.20 -14.98
C LEU A 426 -0.87 -26.38 -15.09
N GLY A 427 0.40 -26.20 -14.71
CA GLY A 427 1.38 -27.28 -14.67
C GLY A 427 1.09 -28.30 -13.55
N ASP A 428 0.56 -27.85 -12.42
CA ASP A 428 0.22 -28.72 -11.29
C ASP A 428 -1.12 -29.44 -11.46
N LEU A 429 -2.05 -28.85 -12.23
CA LEU A 429 -3.35 -29.44 -12.61
C LEU A 429 -3.28 -30.39 -13.81
N PHE A 430 -2.31 -30.20 -14.70
CA PHE A 430 -2.10 -31.02 -15.91
C PHE A 430 -0.63 -31.49 -16.02
N PRO A 431 -0.12 -32.27 -15.04
CA PRO A 431 1.28 -32.70 -15.00
C PRO A 431 1.74 -33.54 -16.20
N SER A 432 0.84 -34.13 -17.00
CA SER A 432 1.20 -34.78 -18.27
C SER A 432 1.58 -33.77 -19.38
N SER A 433 1.08 -32.54 -19.28
CA SER A 433 1.16 -31.54 -20.34
C SER A 433 2.36 -30.60 -20.16
N ARG A 434 3.42 -30.88 -20.92
CA ARG A 434 4.59 -29.97 -21.06
C ARG A 434 4.18 -28.56 -21.49
N LEU A 435 3.13 -28.42 -22.30
CA LEU A 435 2.59 -27.12 -22.72
C LEU A 435 1.94 -26.38 -21.55
N ALA A 436 1.12 -27.05 -20.73
CA ALA A 436 0.49 -26.42 -19.56
C ALA A 436 1.54 -25.94 -18.55
N SER A 437 2.57 -26.74 -18.31
CA SER A 437 3.75 -26.34 -17.51
C SER A 437 4.45 -25.12 -18.10
N PHE A 438 4.80 -25.14 -19.40
CA PHE A 438 5.48 -24.02 -20.07
C PHE A 438 4.68 -22.71 -20.01
N VAL A 439 3.38 -22.77 -20.31
CA VAL A 439 2.45 -21.62 -20.34
C VAL A 439 2.20 -21.05 -18.95
N SER A 440 2.16 -21.90 -17.90
CA SER A 440 1.91 -21.43 -16.53
C SER A 440 2.94 -20.43 -16.00
N GLY A 441 4.20 -20.54 -16.46
CA GLY A 441 5.34 -19.81 -15.90
C GLY A 441 5.74 -20.20 -14.46
N THR A 442 4.83 -20.80 -13.68
CA THR A 442 4.99 -21.10 -12.25
C THR A 442 6.22 -21.95 -11.95
N VAL A 443 6.55 -22.93 -12.80
CA VAL A 443 7.74 -23.78 -12.64
C VAL A 443 9.03 -22.93 -12.73
N ARG A 444 9.13 -22.05 -13.74
CA ARG A 444 10.29 -21.13 -13.90
C ARG A 444 10.38 -20.11 -12.76
N ARG A 445 9.23 -19.65 -12.25
CA ARG A 445 9.12 -18.77 -11.08
C ARG A 445 9.59 -19.49 -9.80
N ALA A 446 9.19 -20.74 -9.61
CA ALA A 446 9.64 -21.60 -8.52
C ALA A 446 11.15 -21.88 -8.58
N GLU A 447 11.71 -22.12 -9.77
CA GLU A 447 13.16 -22.32 -9.94
C GLU A 447 13.97 -21.08 -9.54
N ALA A 448 13.50 -19.88 -9.91
CA ALA A 448 14.14 -18.63 -9.53
C ALA A 448 14.02 -18.35 -8.02
N ASN A 449 12.84 -18.57 -7.45
CA ASN A 449 12.57 -18.41 -6.02
C ASN A 449 13.37 -19.42 -5.16
N HIS A 450 13.47 -20.68 -5.59
CA HIS A 450 14.26 -21.72 -4.94
C HIS A 450 15.75 -21.32 -4.87
N ARG A 451 16.33 -20.89 -6.00
CA ARG A 451 17.72 -20.39 -6.05
C ARG A 451 17.94 -19.20 -5.11
N LYS A 452 17.07 -18.18 -5.14
CA LYS A 452 17.19 -17.00 -4.25
C LYS A 452 17.11 -17.41 -2.77
N ASN A 453 16.18 -18.29 -2.40
CA ASN A 453 16.04 -18.78 -1.03
C ASN A 453 17.29 -19.54 -0.57
N PHE A 454 17.81 -20.46 -1.38
CA PHE A 454 18.97 -21.28 -1.00
C PHE A 454 20.26 -20.44 -0.91
N GLU A 455 20.47 -19.47 -1.81
CA GLU A 455 21.55 -18.48 -1.73
C GLU A 455 21.50 -17.68 -0.42
N LEU A 456 20.32 -17.16 -0.05
CA LEU A 456 20.13 -16.37 1.16
C LEU A 456 20.30 -17.20 2.43
N MET A 457 19.90 -18.48 2.41
CA MET A 457 20.15 -19.41 3.52
C MET A 457 21.65 -19.74 3.64
N ASP A 458 22.39 -19.90 2.54
CA ASP A 458 23.85 -20.07 2.60
C ASP A 458 24.55 -18.84 3.17
N TYR A 459 24.11 -17.62 2.78
CA TYR A 459 24.60 -16.37 3.36
C TYR A 459 24.30 -16.29 4.87
N ALA A 460 23.06 -16.59 5.28
CA ALA A 460 22.65 -16.52 6.68
C ALA A 460 23.38 -17.55 7.56
N LEU A 461 23.52 -18.81 7.08
CA LEU A 461 24.27 -19.87 7.74
C LEU A 461 25.76 -19.50 7.89
N LYS A 462 26.38 -18.94 6.84
CA LYS A 462 27.77 -18.47 6.91
C LYS A 462 27.95 -17.34 7.92
N GLN A 463 27.09 -16.32 7.89
CA GLN A 463 27.18 -15.21 8.85
C GLN A 463 26.91 -15.70 10.29
N HIS A 464 26.10 -16.74 10.47
CA HIS A 464 25.88 -17.39 11.77
C HIS A 464 27.11 -18.10 12.30
N GLU A 465 27.76 -18.97 11.49
CA GLU A 465 29.01 -19.63 11.89
C GLU A 465 30.13 -18.62 12.18
N GLU A 466 30.23 -17.53 11.40
CA GLU A 466 31.18 -16.42 11.65
C GLU A 466 30.90 -15.71 12.99
N LYS A 467 29.64 -15.42 13.32
CA LYS A 467 29.24 -14.84 14.62
C LYS A 467 29.54 -15.77 15.79
N ARG A 468 29.15 -17.05 15.72
CA ARG A 468 29.39 -18.03 16.79
C ARG A 468 30.90 -18.27 17.01
N ALA A 469 31.70 -18.30 15.94
CA ALA A 469 33.17 -18.37 16.05
C ALA A 469 33.77 -17.12 16.72
N ALA A 470 33.31 -15.92 16.37
CA ALA A 470 33.75 -14.68 17.00
C ALA A 470 33.38 -14.60 18.49
N ALA A 471 32.17 -15.05 18.86
CA ALA A 471 31.73 -15.10 20.26
C ALA A 471 32.58 -16.08 21.10
N ALA A 472 32.89 -17.26 20.57
CA ALA A 472 33.77 -18.22 21.21
C ALA A 472 35.20 -17.66 21.38
N ALA A 473 35.74 -16.98 20.37
CA ALA A 473 37.05 -16.32 20.45
C ALA A 473 37.09 -15.16 21.44
N ALA A 474 35.96 -14.49 21.69
CA ALA A 474 35.83 -13.41 22.67
C ALA A 474 35.72 -13.90 24.13
N GLY A 475 35.75 -15.21 24.38
CA GLY A 475 35.62 -15.79 25.73
C GLY A 475 34.22 -15.73 26.31
N ALA A 476 33.20 -15.37 25.51
CA ALA A 476 31.80 -15.48 25.89
C ALA A 476 31.40 -16.97 25.89
N GLY A 477 31.55 -17.62 27.05
CA GLY A 477 31.26 -19.06 27.19
C GLY A 477 29.84 -19.40 26.79
N ALA A 478 29.69 -20.36 25.85
CA ALA A 478 28.40 -20.80 25.37
C ALA A 478 27.59 -21.48 26.49
N VAL A 479 26.46 -20.89 26.85
CA VAL A 479 25.46 -21.49 27.74
C VAL A 479 24.48 -22.29 26.86
N GLU A 480 24.14 -23.53 27.24
CA GLU A 480 23.23 -24.41 26.45
C GLU A 480 21.88 -23.75 26.08
N ASP A 481 21.42 -22.79 26.89
CA ASP A 481 20.15 -22.08 26.73
C ASP A 481 20.20 -20.94 25.69
N ASP A 482 21.36 -20.60 25.13
CA ASP A 482 21.51 -19.60 24.03
C ASP A 482 21.70 -20.26 22.64
N GLU A 483 21.65 -21.59 22.53
CA GLU A 483 21.62 -22.29 21.23
C GLU A 483 20.29 -22.06 20.49
N ASP A 484 20.38 -21.77 19.19
CA ASP A 484 19.25 -21.75 18.27
C ASP A 484 19.10 -23.07 17.48
N ILE A 485 18.08 -23.13 16.61
CA ILE A 485 17.80 -24.34 15.82
C ILE A 485 18.89 -24.63 14.77
N VAL A 486 19.58 -23.60 14.25
CA VAL A 486 20.73 -23.79 13.33
C VAL A 486 21.91 -24.41 14.08
N ASP A 487 22.25 -23.93 15.28
CA ASP A 487 23.30 -24.55 16.11
C ASP A 487 23.02 -26.04 16.34
N VAL A 488 21.80 -26.38 16.75
CA VAL A 488 21.41 -27.77 17.04
C VAL A 488 21.43 -28.64 15.77
N LEU A 489 20.99 -28.13 14.61
CA LEU A 489 21.04 -28.86 13.34
C LEU A 489 22.49 -29.08 12.86
N LEU A 490 23.36 -28.08 13.00
CA LEU A 490 24.78 -28.18 12.65
C LEU A 490 25.54 -29.10 13.62
N ARG A 491 25.19 -29.11 14.91
CA ARG A 491 25.75 -30.04 15.90
C ARG A 491 25.38 -31.49 15.55
N ILE A 492 24.10 -31.77 15.33
CA ILE A 492 23.61 -33.11 14.94
C ILE A 492 24.23 -33.59 13.61
N GLN A 493 24.48 -32.69 12.66
CA GLN A 493 25.23 -33.01 11.44
C GLN A 493 26.68 -33.39 11.73
N LYS A 494 27.36 -32.65 12.61
CA LYS A 494 28.78 -32.85 12.98
C LYS A 494 28.97 -34.11 13.84
N GLU A 495 27.99 -34.50 14.65
CA GLU A 495 27.95 -35.75 15.43
C GLU A 495 27.77 -37.01 14.56
N GLY A 496 26.98 -36.92 13.48
CA GLY A 496 26.74 -38.03 12.55
C GLY A 496 25.86 -39.16 13.11
N GLY A 497 26.16 -40.41 12.76
CA GLY A 497 25.47 -41.61 13.29
C GLY A 497 24.00 -41.81 12.88
N LEU A 498 23.45 -40.97 11.99
CA LEU A 498 22.06 -40.99 11.54
C LEU A 498 21.79 -42.05 10.43
N GLU A 499 20.57 -42.59 10.38
CA GLU A 499 20.09 -43.53 9.34
C GLU A 499 20.17 -42.92 7.94
N VAL A 500 19.89 -41.61 7.83
CA VAL A 500 20.07 -40.81 6.62
C VAL A 500 20.94 -39.59 6.93
N PRO A 501 22.07 -39.36 6.23
CA PRO A 501 22.93 -38.20 6.50
C PRO A 501 22.21 -36.85 6.38
N LEU A 502 22.39 -35.97 7.37
CA LEU A 502 21.78 -34.66 7.43
C LEU A 502 22.58 -33.65 6.57
N THR A 503 22.36 -33.66 5.26
CA THR A 503 23.08 -32.76 4.33
C THR A 503 22.70 -31.29 4.52
N MET A 504 23.58 -30.36 4.11
CA MET A 504 23.27 -28.91 4.14
C MET A 504 22.01 -28.54 3.36
N GLY A 505 21.71 -29.27 2.28
CA GLY A 505 20.46 -29.11 1.52
C GLY A 505 19.22 -29.47 2.34
N VAL A 506 19.27 -30.58 3.09
CA VAL A 506 18.21 -30.97 4.04
C VAL A 506 18.09 -29.96 5.19
N ILE A 507 19.21 -29.47 5.74
CA ILE A 507 19.20 -28.41 6.79
C ILE A 507 18.50 -27.15 6.29
N LYS A 508 18.86 -26.64 5.10
CA LYS A 508 18.17 -25.48 4.48
C LYS A 508 16.68 -25.75 4.24
N GLY A 509 16.33 -26.94 3.78
CA GLY A 509 14.93 -27.37 3.65
C GLY A 509 14.16 -27.37 5.00
N VAL A 510 14.79 -27.80 6.09
CA VAL A 510 14.17 -27.77 7.44
C VAL A 510 14.04 -26.34 7.95
N ILE A 511 15.06 -25.49 7.79
CA ILE A 511 15.04 -24.07 8.17
C ILE A 511 13.90 -23.33 7.46
N ARG A 512 13.80 -23.49 6.14
CA ARG A 512 12.70 -22.95 5.31
C ARG A 512 11.33 -23.39 5.82
N ASP A 513 11.15 -24.70 6.00
CA ASP A 513 9.86 -25.28 6.39
C ASP A 513 9.42 -24.82 7.79
N LEU A 514 10.36 -24.73 8.75
CA LEU A 514 10.09 -24.21 10.09
C LEU A 514 9.78 -22.72 10.08
N PHE A 515 10.55 -21.93 9.32
CA PHE A 515 10.37 -20.48 9.23
C PHE A 515 9.02 -20.10 8.59
N GLY A 516 8.71 -20.69 7.43
CA GLY A 516 7.44 -20.44 6.73
C GLY A 516 6.22 -20.90 7.53
N ALA A 517 6.28 -22.08 8.16
CA ALA A 517 5.17 -22.60 8.94
C ALA A 517 4.96 -21.85 10.26
N GLY A 518 6.04 -21.45 10.96
CA GLY A 518 5.95 -20.75 12.25
C GLY A 518 5.47 -19.30 12.14
N SER A 519 5.89 -18.59 11.09
CA SER A 519 5.68 -17.14 10.95
C SER A 519 4.23 -16.77 10.62
N GLU A 520 3.75 -17.14 9.42
CA GLU A 520 2.46 -16.65 8.92
C GLU A 520 1.26 -17.22 9.71
N THR A 521 1.32 -18.49 10.10
CA THR A 521 0.17 -19.19 10.70
C THR A 521 -0.23 -18.63 12.07
N SER A 522 0.75 -18.39 12.94
CA SER A 522 0.52 -17.83 14.28
C SER A 522 0.14 -16.35 14.21
N ALA A 523 0.73 -15.60 13.25
CA ALA A 523 0.35 -14.21 12.98
C ALA A 523 -1.13 -14.09 12.56
N ASN A 524 -1.55 -14.82 11.53
CA ASN A 524 -2.95 -14.81 11.06
C ASN A 524 -3.94 -15.22 12.16
N THR A 525 -3.58 -16.20 13.01
CA THR A 525 -4.41 -16.62 14.15
C THR A 525 -4.60 -15.48 15.16
N LEU A 526 -3.56 -14.71 15.47
CA LEU A 526 -3.65 -13.53 16.34
C LEU A 526 -4.45 -12.40 15.69
N GLN A 527 -4.34 -12.20 14.38
CA GLN A 527 -5.14 -11.20 13.66
C GLN A 527 -6.64 -11.52 13.71
N TRP A 528 -7.03 -12.78 13.47
CA TRP A 528 -8.41 -13.23 13.64
C TRP A 528 -8.88 -13.11 15.09
N THR A 529 -8.01 -13.44 16.06
CA THR A 529 -8.35 -13.34 17.50
C THR A 529 -8.64 -11.88 17.91
N MET A 530 -7.77 -10.94 17.55
CA MET A 530 -7.98 -9.51 17.82
C MET A 530 -9.20 -8.95 17.07
N SER A 531 -9.48 -9.46 15.86
CA SER A 531 -10.67 -9.05 15.09
C SER A 531 -11.97 -9.50 15.76
N GLU A 532 -12.07 -10.77 16.19
CA GLU A 532 -13.26 -11.26 16.92
C GLU A 532 -13.40 -10.65 18.32
N LEU A 533 -12.30 -10.38 19.04
CA LEU A 533 -12.35 -9.69 20.34
C LEU A 533 -12.95 -8.28 20.22
N VAL A 534 -12.50 -7.49 19.26
CA VAL A 534 -13.02 -6.13 19.03
C VAL A 534 -14.44 -6.15 18.45
N ARG A 535 -14.78 -7.18 17.65
CA ARG A 535 -16.14 -7.43 17.17
C ARG A 535 -17.11 -7.82 18.30
N ASN A 536 -16.61 -8.45 19.36
CA ASN A 536 -17.38 -8.93 20.51
C ASN A 536 -16.90 -8.30 21.84
N PRO A 537 -17.16 -6.99 22.10
CA PRO A 537 -16.60 -6.28 23.26
C PRO A 537 -16.83 -6.92 24.63
N ARG A 538 -17.93 -7.68 24.83
CA ARG A 538 -18.18 -8.47 26.04
C ARG A 538 -17.08 -9.50 26.31
N VAL A 539 -16.64 -10.21 25.27
CA VAL A 539 -15.58 -11.22 25.35
C VAL A 539 -14.24 -10.53 25.65
N MET A 540 -13.95 -9.43 24.95
CA MET A 540 -12.73 -8.65 25.19
C MET A 540 -12.66 -8.13 26.63
N GLN A 541 -13.76 -7.60 27.16
CA GLN A 541 -13.83 -7.19 28.57
C GLN A 541 -13.61 -8.37 29.53
N LYS A 542 -14.27 -9.53 29.35
CA LYS A 542 -14.05 -10.71 30.22
C LYS A 542 -12.58 -11.17 30.20
N ALA A 543 -11.92 -11.16 29.04
CA ALA A 543 -10.49 -11.49 28.91
C ALA A 543 -9.56 -10.43 29.54
N GLN A 544 -9.85 -9.14 29.35
CA GLN A 544 -9.07 -8.06 29.98
C GLN A 544 -9.21 -8.04 31.51
N THR A 545 -10.40 -8.36 32.04
CA THR A 545 -10.62 -8.52 33.48
C THR A 545 -9.81 -9.69 34.04
N GLU A 546 -9.88 -10.88 33.43
CA GLU A 546 -9.04 -12.03 33.85
C GLU A 546 -7.56 -11.66 33.92
N LEU A 547 -7.03 -11.02 32.86
CA LEU A 547 -5.65 -10.57 32.81
C LEU A 547 -5.30 -9.61 33.96
N ARG A 548 -6.13 -8.59 34.20
CA ARG A 548 -5.85 -7.52 35.18
C ARG A 548 -5.98 -8.02 36.62
N ASP A 549 -6.93 -8.90 36.90
CA ASP A 549 -7.15 -9.48 38.23
C ASP A 549 -6.07 -10.54 38.60
N CYS A 550 -5.60 -11.31 37.61
CA CYS A 550 -4.49 -12.25 37.79
C CYS A 550 -3.13 -11.54 37.94
N LEU A 551 -2.85 -10.52 37.11
CA LEU A 551 -1.55 -9.84 37.07
C LEU A 551 -1.37 -8.71 38.10
N ARG A 552 -2.47 -8.21 38.70
CA ARG A 552 -2.46 -7.32 39.88
C ARG A 552 -1.54 -6.09 39.79
N GLY A 553 -1.38 -5.51 38.60
CA GLY A 553 -0.56 -4.31 38.37
C GLY A 553 0.93 -4.56 38.12
N LYS A 554 1.35 -5.81 37.84
CA LYS A 554 2.69 -6.16 37.33
C LYS A 554 3.07 -5.30 36.11
N GLN A 555 4.33 -4.90 35.98
CA GLN A 555 4.78 -3.98 34.91
C GLN A 555 4.83 -4.61 33.51
N SER A 556 4.92 -5.93 33.40
CA SER A 556 4.97 -6.68 32.15
C SER A 556 4.35 -8.07 32.33
N VAL A 557 3.87 -8.67 31.24
CA VAL A 557 3.46 -10.09 31.20
C VAL A 557 4.68 -10.96 30.88
N SER A 558 4.73 -12.15 31.46
CA SER A 558 5.78 -13.16 31.29
C SER A 558 5.16 -14.55 31.13
N GLU A 559 5.91 -15.52 30.61
CA GLU A 559 5.36 -16.84 30.26
C GLU A 559 4.81 -17.63 31.45
N ASP A 560 5.33 -17.42 32.67
CA ASP A 560 4.82 -18.10 33.87
C ASP A 560 3.40 -17.63 34.24
N ASP A 561 3.05 -16.37 33.94
CA ASP A 561 1.73 -15.82 34.24
C ASP A 561 0.64 -16.48 33.39
N LEU A 562 1.00 -16.95 32.19
CA LEU A 562 0.07 -17.57 31.25
C LEU A 562 -0.61 -18.80 31.83
N ILE A 563 0.01 -19.49 32.79
CA ILE A 563 -0.56 -20.68 33.45
C ILE A 563 -1.94 -20.37 34.06
N GLY A 564 -2.09 -19.21 34.70
CA GLY A 564 -3.33 -18.81 35.40
C GLY A 564 -4.46 -18.34 34.48
N LEU A 565 -4.14 -17.92 33.25
CA LEU A 565 -5.11 -17.37 32.30
C LEU A 565 -5.89 -18.51 31.64
N LYS A 566 -7.18 -18.67 31.96
CA LYS A 566 -8.04 -19.72 31.44
C LYS A 566 -8.89 -19.21 30.28
N TYR A 567 -9.63 -18.13 30.50
CA TYR A 567 -10.55 -17.56 29.51
C TYR A 567 -9.81 -17.07 28.27
N LEU A 568 -8.61 -16.50 28.42
CA LEU A 568 -7.74 -16.16 27.30
C LEU A 568 -7.46 -17.36 26.37
N LYS A 569 -7.31 -18.56 26.92
CA LYS A 569 -7.10 -19.79 26.14
C LYS A 569 -8.38 -20.29 25.48
N LEU A 570 -9.54 -20.06 26.10
CA LEU A 570 -10.84 -20.35 25.48
C LEU A 570 -11.09 -19.45 24.26
N VAL A 571 -10.69 -18.17 24.35
CA VAL A 571 -10.72 -17.21 23.24
C VAL A 571 -9.85 -17.71 22.07
N ILE A 572 -8.62 -18.16 22.34
CA ILE A 572 -7.73 -18.73 21.30
C ILE A 572 -8.31 -20.04 20.73
N LYS A 573 -8.89 -20.92 21.56
CA LYS A 573 -9.60 -22.13 21.08
C LYS A 573 -10.73 -21.77 20.12
N GLU A 574 -11.60 -20.83 20.48
CA GLU A 574 -12.72 -20.44 19.63
C GLU A 574 -12.28 -19.74 18.34
N THR A 575 -11.20 -18.95 18.37
CA THR A 575 -10.59 -18.44 17.12
C THR A 575 -10.09 -19.58 16.25
N LEU A 576 -9.36 -20.55 16.80
CA LEU A 576 -8.86 -21.70 16.03
C LEU A 576 -9.99 -22.58 15.47
N ARG A 577 -11.17 -22.59 16.09
CA ARG A 577 -12.36 -23.27 15.59
C ARG A 577 -13.06 -22.49 14.48
N LEU A 578 -13.34 -21.20 14.71
CA LEU A 578 -14.11 -20.38 13.78
C LEU A 578 -13.27 -19.92 12.57
N HIS A 579 -11.98 -19.68 12.77
CA HIS A 579 -11.01 -19.19 11.79
C HIS A 579 -9.78 -20.13 11.68
N PRO A 580 -9.95 -21.41 11.27
CA PRO A 580 -8.86 -22.36 11.17
C PRO A 580 -7.95 -21.98 10.00
N VAL A 581 -6.80 -21.37 10.33
CA VAL A 581 -5.90 -20.71 9.36
C VAL A 581 -5.46 -21.63 8.22
N VAL A 582 -5.38 -22.96 8.39
CA VAL A 582 -5.12 -23.90 7.27
C VAL A 582 -6.37 -24.77 7.01
N PRO A 583 -7.39 -24.26 6.29
CA PRO A 583 -8.76 -24.79 6.32
C PRO A 583 -8.93 -26.18 5.72
N LEU A 584 -8.03 -26.59 4.81
CA LEU A 584 -8.00 -27.89 4.13
C LEU A 584 -6.88 -28.81 4.66
N LEU A 585 -6.15 -28.34 5.68
CA LEU A 585 -4.79 -28.77 6.04
C LEU A 585 -3.84 -28.77 4.82
N LEU A 586 -2.60 -29.23 5.01
CA LEU A 586 -1.74 -29.56 3.87
C LEU A 586 -2.23 -30.87 3.19
N PRO A 587 -2.16 -31.00 1.84
CA PRO A 587 -2.63 -32.18 1.12
C PRO A 587 -1.88 -33.47 1.49
N ARG A 588 -2.58 -34.61 1.51
CA ARG A 588 -1.99 -35.96 1.69
C ARG A 588 -2.05 -36.73 0.38
N GLU A 589 -1.28 -37.81 0.26
CA GLU A 589 -1.29 -38.71 -0.91
C GLU A 589 -1.51 -40.17 -0.47
N CYS A 590 -2.49 -40.85 -1.06
CA CYS A 590 -2.82 -42.24 -0.78
C CYS A 590 -1.72 -43.19 -1.33
N GLN A 591 -0.92 -43.81 -0.47
CA GLN A 591 0.21 -44.66 -0.88
C GLN A 591 -0.20 -46.06 -1.37
N GLU A 592 -1.39 -46.51 -1.00
CA GLU A 592 -1.95 -47.82 -1.29
C GLU A 592 -3.46 -47.69 -1.48
N THR A 593 -4.05 -48.42 -2.42
CA THR A 593 -5.52 -48.46 -2.55
C THR A 593 -6.13 -49.04 -1.28
N CYS A 594 -7.12 -48.35 -0.70
CA CYS A 594 -7.78 -48.76 0.54
C CYS A 594 -9.24 -48.31 0.60
N ASN A 595 -10.04 -48.99 1.40
CA ASN A 595 -11.44 -48.64 1.61
C ASN A 595 -11.60 -47.74 2.86
N ILE A 596 -12.28 -46.61 2.70
CA ILE A 596 -12.53 -45.59 3.74
C ILE A 596 -14.04 -45.36 3.80
N MET A 597 -14.66 -45.58 4.95
CA MET A 597 -16.12 -45.44 5.16
C MET A 597 -16.99 -46.20 4.13
N GLY A 598 -16.52 -47.35 3.62
CA GLY A 598 -17.24 -48.13 2.62
C GLY A 598 -16.98 -47.73 1.17
N TYR A 599 -16.06 -46.79 0.91
CA TYR A 599 -15.67 -46.31 -0.42
C TYR A 599 -14.18 -46.54 -0.72
N ASP A 600 -13.86 -46.89 -1.96
CA ASP A 600 -12.48 -47.16 -2.37
C ASP A 600 -11.74 -45.87 -2.75
N VAL A 601 -10.57 -45.67 -2.15
CA VAL A 601 -9.64 -44.57 -2.43
C VAL A 601 -8.39 -45.15 -3.13
N PRO A 602 -8.21 -44.92 -4.45
CA PRO A 602 -7.07 -45.46 -5.20
C PRO A 602 -5.71 -44.88 -4.77
N LYS A 603 -4.65 -45.68 -4.92
CA LYS A 603 -3.27 -45.21 -4.83
C LYS A 603 -3.03 -43.99 -5.74
N GLY A 604 -2.28 -43.00 -5.26
CA GLY A 604 -2.01 -41.74 -5.94
C GLY A 604 -3.14 -40.70 -5.85
N THR A 605 -4.22 -40.98 -5.12
CA THR A 605 -5.28 -39.99 -4.84
C THR A 605 -4.80 -38.95 -3.84
N ASN A 606 -4.93 -37.67 -4.18
CA ASN A 606 -4.69 -36.57 -3.25
C ASN A 606 -5.85 -36.47 -2.24
N VAL A 607 -5.54 -36.25 -0.97
CA VAL A 607 -6.54 -36.18 0.10
C VAL A 607 -6.44 -34.86 0.85
N LEU A 608 -7.53 -34.09 0.82
CA LEU A 608 -7.73 -32.83 1.56
C LEU A 608 -8.64 -33.08 2.76
N VAL A 609 -8.49 -32.33 3.84
CA VAL A 609 -9.30 -32.49 5.05
C VAL A 609 -9.85 -31.13 5.45
N ASN A 610 -11.14 -30.92 5.18
CA ASN A 610 -11.83 -29.64 5.30
C ASN A 610 -12.18 -29.34 6.76
N VAL A 611 -11.16 -29.00 7.55
CA VAL A 611 -11.29 -28.63 8.97
C VAL A 611 -12.19 -27.42 9.14
N TRP A 612 -12.24 -26.49 8.19
CA TRP A 612 -13.22 -25.39 8.19
C TRP A 612 -14.67 -25.88 8.23
N ALA A 613 -14.99 -26.95 7.49
CA ALA A 613 -16.32 -27.57 7.53
C ALA A 613 -16.55 -28.39 8.81
N ILE A 614 -15.54 -29.14 9.26
CA ILE A 614 -15.63 -29.97 10.48
C ILE A 614 -15.86 -29.11 11.73
N CYS A 615 -15.10 -28.01 11.87
CA CYS A 615 -15.27 -27.03 12.94
C CYS A 615 -16.60 -26.25 12.88
N ARG A 616 -17.40 -26.45 11.82
CA ARG A 616 -18.73 -25.86 11.60
C ARG A 616 -19.88 -26.86 11.57
N ASP A 617 -19.59 -28.14 11.79
CA ASP A 617 -20.57 -29.21 11.75
C ASP A 617 -21.59 -29.08 12.91
N PRO A 618 -22.89 -28.83 12.64
CA PRO A 618 -23.89 -28.63 13.68
C PRO A 618 -24.17 -29.88 14.53
N ARG A 619 -23.65 -31.06 14.13
CA ARG A 619 -23.68 -32.28 14.96
C ARG A 619 -22.72 -32.21 16.16
N HIS A 620 -21.72 -31.34 16.10
CA HIS A 620 -20.68 -31.17 17.13
C HIS A 620 -20.70 -29.76 17.74
N TRP A 621 -21.17 -28.75 16.99
CA TRP A 621 -21.05 -27.34 17.34
C TRP A 621 -22.39 -26.60 17.34
N GLU A 622 -22.97 -26.41 18.53
CA GLU A 622 -24.16 -25.54 18.67
C GLU A 622 -23.83 -24.10 18.27
N ASN A 623 -24.71 -23.45 17.50
CA ASN A 623 -24.51 -22.09 16.97
C ASN A 623 -23.13 -21.92 16.30
N ALA A 624 -22.77 -22.87 15.42
CA ALA A 624 -21.43 -23.05 14.89
C ALA A 624 -20.76 -21.80 14.27
N GLU A 625 -21.53 -20.93 13.62
CA GLU A 625 -21.02 -19.70 12.98
C GLU A 625 -20.84 -18.52 13.98
N THR A 626 -21.19 -18.70 15.25
CA THR A 626 -21.07 -17.68 16.30
C THR A 626 -19.83 -17.90 17.16
N PHE A 627 -19.10 -16.81 17.44
CA PHE A 627 -17.92 -16.78 18.29
C PHE A 627 -18.32 -16.81 19.78
N ILE A 628 -18.22 -17.98 20.42
CA ILE A 628 -18.64 -18.22 21.81
C ILE A 628 -17.51 -18.97 22.57
N PRO A 629 -16.51 -18.29 23.15
CA PRO A 629 -15.43 -18.92 23.91
C PRO A 629 -15.92 -19.76 25.09
N GLU A 630 -17.01 -19.36 25.73
CA GLU A 630 -17.73 -20.09 26.78
C GLU A 630 -18.03 -21.55 26.41
N ARG A 631 -18.14 -21.92 25.12
CA ARG A 631 -18.37 -23.32 24.69
C ARG A 631 -17.25 -24.29 25.14
N PHE A 632 -16.08 -23.75 25.50
CA PHE A 632 -14.93 -24.51 25.95
C PHE A 632 -14.71 -24.44 27.48
N GLU A 633 -15.57 -23.76 28.24
CA GLU A 633 -15.35 -23.51 29.68
C GLU A 633 -15.48 -24.80 30.52
N ASP A 634 -16.44 -25.68 30.18
CA ASP A 634 -16.63 -27.02 30.76
C ASP A 634 -16.34 -28.18 29.78
N SER A 635 -15.74 -27.91 28.61
CA SER A 635 -15.53 -28.91 27.55
C SER A 635 -14.15 -29.58 27.61
N THR A 636 -14.12 -30.91 27.44
CA THR A 636 -12.86 -31.69 27.33
C THR A 636 -12.20 -31.59 25.95
N VAL A 637 -12.90 -31.09 24.92
CA VAL A 637 -12.44 -31.08 23.52
C VAL A 637 -11.22 -30.19 23.33
N ASP A 638 -10.17 -30.71 22.68
CA ASP A 638 -8.90 -30.02 22.55
C ASP A 638 -8.20 -30.20 21.19
N PHE A 639 -7.46 -29.18 20.74
CA PHE A 639 -6.79 -29.18 19.43
C PHE A 639 -5.53 -30.08 19.36
N LYS A 640 -5.39 -31.02 20.29
CA LYS A 640 -4.25 -31.95 20.43
C LYS A 640 -4.32 -33.17 19.49
N GLY A 641 -5.27 -33.19 18.55
CA GLY A 641 -5.36 -34.23 17.51
C GLY A 641 -6.03 -35.53 17.96
N THR A 642 -6.66 -35.53 19.14
CA THR A 642 -7.51 -36.60 19.67
C THR A 642 -8.96 -36.43 19.25
N ASP A 643 -9.46 -35.19 19.31
CA ASP A 643 -10.87 -34.84 19.14
C ASP A 643 -11.05 -34.35 17.70
N PHE A 644 -11.59 -35.23 16.85
CA PHE A 644 -11.58 -35.06 15.39
C PHE A 644 -12.55 -33.99 14.87
N GLU A 645 -13.49 -33.58 15.71
CA GLU A 645 -14.32 -32.38 15.61
C GLU A 645 -13.50 -31.07 15.69
N PHE A 646 -12.28 -31.09 16.25
CA PHE A 646 -11.44 -29.91 16.48
C PHE A 646 -9.94 -30.15 16.18
N ILE A 647 -9.60 -30.22 14.89
CA ILE A 647 -8.22 -30.53 14.42
C ILE A 647 -7.53 -29.40 13.62
N PRO A 648 -7.45 -28.14 14.10
CA PRO A 648 -6.82 -27.02 13.39
C PRO A 648 -5.31 -27.24 13.14
N PHE A 649 -4.63 -27.99 14.02
CA PHE A 649 -3.23 -28.41 13.84
C PHE A 649 -3.07 -29.78 13.15
N GLY A 650 -4.17 -30.37 12.68
CA GLY A 650 -4.25 -31.74 12.20
C GLY A 650 -4.14 -32.78 13.32
N ALA A 651 -3.85 -34.03 12.92
CA ALA A 651 -3.71 -35.20 13.78
C ALA A 651 -2.84 -36.28 13.11
N GLY A 652 -2.49 -37.33 13.86
CA GLY A 652 -1.69 -38.46 13.41
C GLY A 652 -0.23 -38.11 13.11
N ARG A 653 0.49 -38.99 12.37
CA ARG A 653 1.91 -38.79 11.98
C ARG A 653 2.25 -37.39 11.44
N ARG A 654 1.33 -36.78 10.67
CA ARG A 654 1.52 -35.47 10.02
C ARG A 654 0.89 -34.28 10.78
N MET A 655 0.55 -34.43 12.05
CA MET A 655 0.14 -33.31 12.92
C MET A 655 1.24 -32.23 13.02
N CYS A 656 0.87 -30.96 13.20
CA CYS A 656 1.84 -29.86 13.34
C CYS A 656 2.86 -30.13 14.47
N PRO A 657 4.19 -30.06 14.20
CA PRO A 657 5.21 -30.15 15.25
C PRO A 657 5.33 -28.84 16.06
N GLY A 658 4.98 -27.71 15.46
CA GLY A 658 5.10 -26.37 16.06
C GLY A 658 3.98 -25.97 17.02
N LEU A 659 3.03 -26.85 17.33
CA LEU A 659 1.85 -26.54 18.17
C LEU A 659 2.23 -25.84 19.48
N ALA A 660 3.16 -26.42 20.26
CA ALA A 660 3.56 -25.86 21.55
C ALA A 660 4.28 -24.50 21.42
N PHE A 661 5.06 -24.32 20.35
CA PHE A 661 5.80 -23.08 20.06
C PHE A 661 4.85 -21.96 19.63
N ALA A 662 3.91 -22.26 18.73
CA ALA A 662 2.88 -21.33 18.31
C ALA A 662 1.97 -20.94 19.48
N GLN A 663 1.51 -21.92 20.27
CA GLN A 663 0.60 -21.68 21.39
C GLN A 663 1.16 -20.67 22.41
N VAL A 664 2.38 -20.89 22.94
CA VAL A 664 2.98 -19.96 23.92
C VAL A 664 3.23 -18.58 23.32
N SER A 665 3.63 -18.51 22.05
CA SER A 665 3.85 -17.24 21.34
C SER A 665 2.55 -16.43 21.19
N MET A 666 1.44 -17.12 20.88
CA MET A 666 0.12 -16.49 20.76
C MET A 666 -0.46 -16.09 22.11
N GLU A 667 -0.36 -16.95 23.13
CA GLU A 667 -0.81 -16.64 24.49
C GLU A 667 -0.07 -15.40 25.07
N LEU A 668 1.27 -15.34 24.94
CA LEU A 668 2.06 -14.20 25.45
C LEU A 668 1.76 -12.89 24.71
N ALA A 669 1.64 -12.93 23.39
CA ALA A 669 1.33 -11.76 22.56
C ALA A 669 -0.05 -11.19 22.90
N LEU A 670 -1.07 -12.05 22.95
CA LEU A 670 -2.45 -11.66 23.22
C LEU A 670 -2.63 -11.16 24.66
N ALA A 671 -2.06 -11.87 25.63
CA ALA A 671 -2.08 -11.46 27.03
C ALA A 671 -1.52 -10.04 27.22
N SER A 672 -0.37 -9.76 26.59
CA SER A 672 0.31 -8.47 26.70
C SER A 672 -0.48 -7.33 26.05
N LEU A 673 -1.03 -7.55 24.85
CA LEU A 673 -1.84 -6.53 24.15
C LEU A 673 -3.12 -6.19 24.91
N LEU A 674 -3.82 -7.16 25.48
CA LEU A 674 -5.07 -6.94 26.23
C LEU A 674 -4.83 -6.42 27.65
N TYR A 675 -3.73 -6.80 28.30
CA TYR A 675 -3.37 -6.30 29.62
C TYR A 675 -2.99 -4.82 29.59
N HIS A 676 -2.08 -4.42 28.69
CA HIS A 676 -1.52 -3.06 28.66
C HIS A 676 -2.43 -2.01 28.01
N PHE A 677 -3.37 -2.40 27.14
CA PHE A 677 -4.21 -1.49 26.37
C PHE A 677 -5.70 -1.86 26.43
N ASP A 678 -6.55 -0.85 26.37
CA ASP A 678 -7.93 -0.99 25.91
C ASP A 678 -8.00 -0.72 24.41
N TRP A 679 -8.86 -1.42 23.68
CA TRP A 679 -8.87 -1.40 22.21
C TRP A 679 -10.22 -0.91 21.66
N GLU A 680 -10.16 0.05 20.75
CA GLU A 680 -11.33 0.57 20.03
C GLU A 680 -11.11 0.55 18.52
N LEU A 681 -12.22 0.53 17.78
CA LEU A 681 -12.21 0.70 16.33
C LEU A 681 -11.96 2.17 15.95
N PRO A 682 -11.38 2.44 14.76
CA PRO A 682 -11.31 3.78 14.20
C PRO A 682 -12.69 4.45 14.12
N SER A 683 -12.72 5.77 14.35
CA SER A 683 -13.97 6.56 14.43
C SER A 683 -14.86 6.38 13.20
N GLY A 684 -16.09 5.90 13.41
CA GLY A 684 -17.08 5.63 12.37
C GLY A 684 -17.30 4.15 12.05
N VAL A 685 -16.42 3.25 12.48
CA VAL A 685 -16.59 1.80 12.29
C VAL A 685 -17.28 1.19 13.51
N ALA A 686 -18.51 0.69 13.34
CA ALA A 686 -19.21 -0.08 14.36
C ALA A 686 -18.67 -1.54 14.40
N PRO A 687 -18.69 -2.24 15.56
CA PRO A 687 -18.24 -3.64 15.65
C PRO A 687 -18.94 -4.61 14.67
N SER A 688 -20.23 -4.40 14.41
CA SER A 688 -21.01 -5.14 13.41
C SER A 688 -20.51 -4.96 11.97
N ASN A 689 -19.79 -3.87 11.71
CA ASN A 689 -19.35 -3.43 10.39
C ASN A 689 -17.83 -3.57 10.21
N LEU A 690 -17.13 -4.24 11.13
CA LEU A 690 -15.74 -4.63 10.95
C LEU A 690 -15.65 -5.62 9.77
N ASP A 691 -14.75 -5.34 8.83
CA ASP A 691 -14.50 -6.23 7.69
C ASP A 691 -13.88 -7.57 8.15
N MET A 692 -14.53 -8.66 7.75
CA MET A 692 -14.12 -10.03 8.03
C MET A 692 -13.94 -10.85 6.72
N GLU A 693 -13.72 -10.19 5.58
CA GLU A 693 -13.43 -10.88 4.32
C GLU A 693 -12.10 -11.67 4.38
N GLU A 694 -12.15 -12.88 3.85
CA GLU A 694 -11.04 -13.83 3.78
C GLU A 694 -10.28 -13.69 2.45
N GLU A 695 -8.96 -13.73 2.49
CA GLU A 695 -8.11 -14.06 1.33
C GLU A 695 -7.58 -15.49 1.49
N MET A 696 -7.62 -16.28 0.42
CA MET A 696 -7.28 -17.71 0.41
C MET A 696 -5.92 -17.97 -0.27
N GLY A 697 -4.94 -18.41 0.52
CA GLY A 697 -3.70 -19.06 0.06
C GLY A 697 -3.62 -20.51 0.56
N ILE A 698 -2.43 -20.96 0.97
CA ILE A 698 -2.31 -22.13 1.87
C ILE A 698 -2.98 -21.82 3.21
N THR A 699 -2.77 -20.58 3.67
CA THR A 699 -3.40 -19.99 4.84
C THR A 699 -4.63 -19.17 4.43
N ILE A 700 -5.65 -19.10 5.28
CA ILE A 700 -6.63 -18.02 5.28
C ILE A 700 -6.03 -16.86 6.08
N ARG A 701 -6.07 -15.66 5.50
CA ARG A 701 -5.79 -14.40 6.18
C ARG A 701 -6.94 -13.42 5.99
N ARG A 702 -6.96 -12.32 6.75
CA ARG A 702 -7.86 -11.21 6.47
C ARG A 702 -7.42 -10.53 5.17
N LYS A 703 -8.40 -10.18 4.34
CA LYS A 703 -8.18 -9.50 3.05
C LYS A 703 -7.76 -8.03 3.20
N ASN A 704 -8.23 -7.37 4.27
CA ASN A 704 -7.85 -6.00 4.62
C ASN A 704 -7.27 -5.94 6.05
N ASP A 705 -6.35 -5.01 6.27
CA ASP A 705 -5.59 -4.88 7.52
C ASP A 705 -6.45 -4.53 8.76
N LEU A 706 -5.97 -4.97 9.92
CA LEU A 706 -6.59 -4.67 11.22
C LEU A 706 -6.06 -3.35 11.81
N TYR A 707 -6.75 -2.25 11.53
CA TYR A 707 -6.48 -0.96 12.20
C TYR A 707 -7.29 -0.84 13.50
N LEU A 708 -6.61 -0.60 14.63
CA LEU A 708 -7.21 -0.40 15.95
C LEU A 708 -6.57 0.76 16.71
N VAL A 709 -7.33 1.41 17.59
CA VAL A 709 -6.87 2.50 18.45
C VAL A 709 -6.59 1.95 19.86
N PRO A 710 -5.33 1.88 20.32
CA PRO A 710 -4.98 1.52 21.69
C PRO A 710 -5.15 2.71 22.63
N LYS A 711 -5.80 2.48 23.77
CA LYS A 711 -5.91 3.42 24.90
C LYS A 711 -5.07 2.92 26.07
N VAL A 712 -4.22 3.80 26.62
CA VAL A 712 -3.34 3.49 27.75
C VAL A 712 -4.08 3.74 29.06
N ALA A 713 -4.39 2.68 29.80
CA ALA A 713 -5.18 2.72 31.03
C ALA A 713 -4.57 3.60 32.16
N TRP A 714 -3.27 3.90 32.09
CA TRP A 714 -2.50 4.52 33.18
C TRP A 714 -2.49 6.06 33.20
N CYS A 715 -2.96 6.74 32.15
CA CYS A 715 -2.82 8.19 32.04
C CYS A 715 -3.67 9.00 33.04
N ALA A 716 -4.79 8.45 33.53
CA ALA A 716 -5.72 9.18 34.41
C ALA A 716 -5.09 9.64 35.73
N CYS A 717 -4.34 8.75 36.39
CA CYS A 717 -3.77 9.02 37.73
C CYS A 717 -2.66 10.08 37.69
N PHE A 718 -1.77 10.01 36.70
CA PHE A 718 -0.69 11.00 36.54
C PHE A 718 -1.21 12.39 36.15
N LEU A 719 -2.26 12.46 35.31
CA LEU A 719 -2.88 13.74 34.96
C LEU A 719 -3.48 14.44 36.19
N PHE A 720 -4.13 13.67 37.07
CA PHE A 720 -4.75 14.19 38.29
C PHE A 720 -3.71 14.72 39.29
N LEU A 721 -2.61 13.97 39.49
CA LEU A 721 -1.51 14.37 40.38
C LEU A 721 -0.80 15.63 39.86
N ALA A 722 -0.52 15.69 38.55
CA ALA A 722 0.09 16.86 37.91
C ALA A 722 -0.82 18.11 38.02
N LEU A 723 -2.13 17.97 37.78
CA LEU A 723 -3.10 19.06 37.95
C LEU A 723 -3.17 19.59 39.39
N MET A 724 -3.02 18.71 40.38
CA MET A 724 -3.00 19.10 41.80
C MET A 724 -1.73 19.89 42.16
N VAL A 725 -0.55 19.43 41.71
CA VAL A 725 0.73 20.14 41.94
C VAL A 725 0.76 21.50 41.22
N VAL A 726 0.19 21.60 40.01
CA VAL A 726 0.09 22.87 39.28
C VAL A 726 -0.85 23.84 39.98
N ARG A 727 -2.03 23.40 40.45
CA ARG A 727 -2.97 24.25 41.23
C ARG A 727 -2.34 24.86 42.49
N LEU A 728 -1.39 24.16 43.11
CA LEU A 728 -0.67 24.64 44.29
C LEU A 728 0.45 25.65 43.97
N ARG A 729 0.86 25.81 42.69
CA ARG A 729 1.92 26.74 42.27
C ARG A 729 1.43 27.93 41.43
N THR A 730 0.27 27.86 40.77
CA THR A 730 -0.23 28.94 39.90
C THR A 730 -1.20 29.92 40.58
N LYS A 731 -0.96 30.29 41.85
CA LYS A 731 -1.78 31.30 42.54
C LYS A 731 -1.36 32.72 42.16
N ARG A 732 -2.15 33.34 41.26
CA ARG A 732 -2.08 34.75 40.79
C ARG A 732 -0.82 35.16 39.99
N ARG A 733 -1.00 35.26 38.67
CA ARG A 733 -0.60 36.45 37.90
C ARG A 733 -1.76 36.78 36.97
N GLY A 734 -2.33 37.98 37.09
CA GLY A 734 -3.48 38.40 36.26
C GLY A 734 -2.99 39.07 34.98
N ASP A 735 -3.59 38.71 33.84
CA ASP A 735 -3.37 39.42 32.58
C ASP A 735 -4.07 40.79 32.65
N ASN A 736 -3.33 41.80 33.10
CA ASN A 736 -3.77 43.19 33.14
C ASN A 736 -3.68 43.80 31.73
N ASN A 737 -4.51 43.30 30.81
CA ASN A 737 -4.46 43.60 29.39
C ASN A 737 -5.05 45.00 29.11
N GLY A 738 -4.19 46.02 29.13
CA GLY A 738 -4.62 47.43 29.06
C GLY A 738 -5.31 47.82 27.76
N GLY A 739 -6.59 48.20 27.84
CA GLY A 739 -7.36 48.92 26.83
C GLY A 739 -7.80 48.14 25.58
N VAL A 740 -6.95 47.27 25.04
CA VAL A 740 -7.13 46.66 23.70
C VAL A 740 -8.34 45.71 23.64
N LYS A 741 -9.30 46.02 22.76
CA LYS A 741 -10.53 45.25 22.53
C LYS A 741 -10.25 44.11 21.56
N LEU A 742 -9.99 42.91 22.09
CA LEU A 742 -9.70 41.70 21.30
C LEU A 742 -10.98 41.03 20.75
N PRO A 743 -10.93 40.38 19.57
CA PRO A 743 -12.04 39.59 19.04
C PRO A 743 -12.46 38.45 19.98
N PRO A 744 -13.74 38.03 19.98
CA PRO A 744 -14.24 36.94 20.81
C PRO A 744 -13.45 35.65 20.55
N GLY A 745 -13.33 34.81 21.57
CA GLY A 745 -12.59 33.56 21.47
C GLY A 745 -13.03 32.55 22.53
N PRO A 746 -12.95 31.24 22.24
CA PRO A 746 -13.35 30.21 23.17
C PRO A 746 -12.35 30.09 24.34
N TRP A 747 -12.79 29.46 25.42
CA TRP A 747 -12.04 29.33 26.68
C TRP A 747 -10.68 28.65 26.49
N ARG A 748 -9.67 29.07 27.27
CA ARG A 748 -8.26 28.76 27.01
C ARG A 748 -7.64 27.96 28.16
N LEU A 749 -6.85 26.93 27.87
CA LEU A 749 -6.04 26.24 28.89
C LEU A 749 -4.72 27.00 29.15
N PRO A 750 -4.18 27.06 30.39
CA PRO A 750 -3.05 27.93 30.72
C PRO A 750 -1.76 27.71 29.91
N LEU A 751 -1.42 26.45 29.61
CA LEU A 751 -0.21 26.10 28.86
C LEU A 751 -0.50 25.82 27.38
N VAL A 752 -1.64 25.19 27.08
CA VAL A 752 -1.97 24.64 25.75
C VAL A 752 -2.83 25.60 24.91
N GLY A 753 -3.41 26.64 25.54
CA GLY A 753 -4.35 27.55 24.89
C GLY A 753 -5.58 26.82 24.38
N ASN A 754 -5.95 27.08 23.13
CA ASN A 754 -7.12 26.54 22.44
C ASN A 754 -6.77 25.34 21.55
N LEU A 755 -5.50 24.90 21.53
CA LEU A 755 -5.05 23.74 20.78
C LEU A 755 -5.87 22.48 21.11
N HIS A 756 -6.32 22.36 22.37
CA HIS A 756 -7.19 21.29 22.84
C HIS A 756 -8.59 21.26 22.18
N GLN A 757 -9.13 22.40 21.74
CA GLN A 757 -10.39 22.45 20.97
C GLN A 757 -10.15 22.24 19.48
N VAL A 758 -9.02 22.74 18.99
CA VAL A 758 -8.63 22.69 17.58
C VAL A 758 -8.20 21.29 17.14
N MET A 759 -7.52 20.52 18.00
CA MET A 759 -7.02 19.18 17.68
C MET A 759 -7.92 18.02 18.17
N ALA A 760 -8.85 18.24 19.10
CA ALA A 760 -9.70 17.16 19.63
C ALA A 760 -10.92 16.82 18.73
N ARG A 761 -11.15 17.56 17.63
CA ARG A 761 -12.29 17.33 16.72
C ARG A 761 -11.93 16.68 15.38
N GLY A 762 -10.66 16.38 15.14
CA GLY A 762 -10.18 15.69 13.95
C GLY A 762 -8.96 16.36 13.29
N PRO A 763 -8.45 15.81 12.18
CA PRO A 763 -7.27 16.33 11.49
C PRO A 763 -7.56 17.62 10.69
N LEU A 764 -8.81 17.87 10.30
CA LEU A 764 -9.22 19.03 9.51
C LEU A 764 -9.36 20.28 10.39
N VAL A 765 -8.20 20.85 10.74
CA VAL A 765 -8.06 22.04 11.59
C VAL A 765 -8.88 23.22 11.07
N HIS A 766 -8.88 23.47 9.75
CA HIS A 766 -9.63 24.58 9.16
C HIS A 766 -11.16 24.39 9.31
N ARG A 767 -11.69 23.16 9.14
CA ARG A 767 -13.11 22.87 9.39
C ARG A 767 -13.47 23.06 10.87
N THR A 768 -12.58 22.61 11.77
CA THR A 768 -12.76 22.79 13.23
C THR A 768 -12.77 24.28 13.62
N MET A 769 -11.93 25.10 12.98
CA MET A 769 -11.94 26.55 13.20
C MET A 769 -13.20 27.21 12.64
N ALA A 770 -13.68 26.82 11.45
CA ALA A 770 -14.94 27.31 10.90
C ALA A 770 -16.15 26.92 11.77
N ASP A 771 -16.14 25.72 12.37
CA ASP A 771 -17.12 25.29 13.38
C ASP A 771 -17.07 26.14 14.66
N LEU A 772 -15.89 26.54 15.11
CA LEU A 772 -15.73 27.40 16.28
C LEU A 772 -16.22 28.82 16.00
N ALA A 773 -15.89 29.39 14.85
CA ALA A 773 -16.38 30.70 14.42
C ALA A 773 -17.92 30.72 14.30
N ARG A 774 -18.52 29.73 13.63
CA ARG A 774 -19.98 29.58 13.52
C ARG A 774 -20.68 29.40 14.88
N ARG A 775 -20.06 28.73 15.85
CA ARG A 775 -20.61 28.57 17.22
C ARG A 775 -20.48 29.82 18.08
N LEU A 776 -19.62 30.77 17.72
CA LEU A 776 -19.41 32.04 18.41
C LEU A 776 -20.13 33.21 17.72
N ASP A 777 -20.81 32.94 16.60
CA ASP A 777 -21.38 33.93 15.66
C ASP A 777 -20.39 35.07 15.33
N ALA A 778 -19.13 34.70 15.13
CA ALA A 778 -18.00 35.62 15.10
C ALA A 778 -17.39 35.70 13.69
N PRO A 779 -17.47 36.84 12.98
CA PRO A 779 -16.80 37.02 11.69
C PRO A 779 -15.27 36.98 11.81
N LEU A 780 -14.76 37.28 13.01
CA LEU A 780 -13.35 37.29 13.40
C LEU A 780 -13.22 36.70 14.81
N MET A 781 -12.38 35.69 15.01
CA MET A 781 -12.17 35.08 16.34
C MET A 781 -10.69 35.05 16.77
N SER A 782 -10.45 35.11 18.09
CA SER A 782 -9.11 35.05 18.68
C SER A 782 -8.80 33.68 19.30
N LEU A 783 -7.71 33.07 18.83
CA LEU A 783 -7.17 31.80 19.31
C LEU A 783 -5.75 31.98 19.88
N ARG A 784 -5.35 31.05 20.75
CA ARG A 784 -3.97 30.90 21.22
C ARG A 784 -3.57 29.44 21.03
N LEU A 785 -2.55 29.16 20.23
CA LEU A 785 -2.09 27.79 19.96
C LEU A 785 -0.74 27.62 20.66
N GLY A 786 -0.75 27.02 21.86
CA GLY A 786 0.41 27.04 22.76
C GLY A 786 0.75 28.47 23.21
N GLU A 787 1.91 28.95 22.79
CA GLU A 787 2.35 30.34 23.00
C GLU A 787 1.86 31.30 21.90
N VAL A 788 1.54 30.81 20.69
CA VAL A 788 1.29 31.64 19.51
C VAL A 788 -0.12 32.25 19.51
N PRO A 789 -0.28 33.59 19.43
CA PRO A 789 -1.57 34.23 19.19
C PRO A 789 -1.95 34.15 17.70
N VAL A 790 -3.16 33.67 17.41
CA VAL A 790 -3.68 33.51 16.05
C VAL A 790 -5.04 34.19 15.94
N VAL A 791 -5.24 34.97 14.88
CA VAL A 791 -6.56 35.50 14.52
C VAL A 791 -7.08 34.72 13.33
N VAL A 792 -8.37 34.37 13.36
CA VAL A 792 -9.04 33.65 12.26
C VAL A 792 -10.20 34.49 11.77
N ALA A 793 -10.13 34.93 10.51
CA ALA A 793 -11.27 35.49 9.79
C ALA A 793 -12.12 34.34 9.25
N SER A 794 -13.45 34.46 9.35
CA SER A 794 -14.39 33.42 8.89
C SER A 794 -15.62 33.99 8.18
N SER A 795 -15.61 35.29 7.84
CA SER A 795 -16.55 35.92 6.93
C SER A 795 -15.84 36.58 5.74
N ALA A 796 -16.56 36.77 4.64
CA ALA A 796 -16.05 37.46 3.46
C ALA A 796 -15.66 38.91 3.77
N ASP A 797 -16.34 39.59 4.70
CA ASP A 797 -16.01 40.95 5.12
C ASP A 797 -14.75 41.02 5.98
N ALA A 798 -14.55 40.12 6.94
CA ALA A 798 -13.31 40.06 7.71
C ALA A 798 -12.10 39.71 6.80
N ALA A 799 -12.30 38.84 5.80
CA ALA A 799 -11.27 38.55 4.80
C ALA A 799 -10.99 39.76 3.88
N ARG A 800 -12.04 40.47 3.44
CA ARG A 800 -12.00 41.70 2.62
C ARG A 800 -11.26 42.84 3.31
N GLU A 801 -11.48 42.97 4.61
CA GLU A 801 -10.86 43.95 5.47
C GLU A 801 -9.38 43.58 5.68
N ILE A 802 -9.06 42.39 6.19
CA ILE A 802 -7.66 42.02 6.45
C ILE A 802 -6.78 41.96 5.19
N THR A 803 -7.22 41.27 4.14
CA THR A 803 -6.34 40.97 3.00
C THR A 803 -6.24 42.07 1.96
N LYS A 804 -7.07 43.12 2.05
CA LYS A 804 -7.18 44.14 0.99
C LYS A 804 -7.65 45.54 1.44
N THR A 805 -8.18 45.69 2.65
CA THR A 805 -7.96 46.93 3.40
C THR A 805 -6.52 46.82 3.95
N HIS A 806 -6.28 46.12 5.06
CA HIS A 806 -5.02 46.09 5.82
C HIS A 806 -3.85 45.33 5.13
N ASP A 807 -3.78 45.34 3.80
CA ASP A 807 -3.01 44.42 2.98
C ASP A 807 -1.50 44.60 3.07
N VAL A 808 -1.02 45.77 3.50
CA VAL A 808 0.38 46.02 3.84
C VAL A 808 0.70 45.47 5.24
N ALA A 809 -0.16 45.71 6.23
CA ALA A 809 0.03 45.25 7.60
C ALA A 809 0.03 43.72 7.71
N PHE A 810 -0.77 43.04 6.87
CA PHE A 810 -0.81 41.58 6.77
C PHE A 810 0.01 41.01 5.59
N ALA A 811 0.82 41.83 4.91
CA ALA A 811 1.65 41.35 3.80
C ALA A 811 2.79 40.41 4.22
N THR A 812 3.25 40.46 5.48
CA THR A 812 4.37 39.65 5.97
C THR A 812 3.88 38.34 6.59
N ARG A 813 4.41 37.21 6.12
CA ARG A 813 4.23 35.91 6.77
C ARG A 813 5.31 35.74 7.85
N PRO A 814 4.95 35.54 9.14
CA PRO A 814 5.95 35.38 10.20
C PRO A 814 6.72 34.06 10.05
N TRP A 815 8.00 34.06 10.43
CA TRP A 815 8.88 32.90 10.33
C TRP A 815 8.90 32.09 11.62
N SER A 816 8.25 30.93 11.58
CA SER A 816 8.36 29.89 12.59
C SER A 816 9.81 29.37 12.70
N SER A 817 10.11 28.55 13.72
CA SER A 817 11.42 27.91 13.86
C SER A 817 11.76 27.03 12.65
N THR A 818 10.75 26.32 12.11
CA THR A 818 10.87 25.48 10.92
C THR A 818 11.07 26.31 9.64
N ILE A 819 10.28 27.38 9.44
CA ILE A 819 10.41 28.24 8.25
C ILE A 819 11.76 28.97 8.22
N ARG A 820 12.29 29.38 9.39
CA ARG A 820 13.60 30.03 9.50
C ARG A 820 14.76 29.12 9.09
N VAL A 821 14.61 27.81 9.26
CA VAL A 821 15.57 26.80 8.75
C VAL A 821 15.42 26.60 7.24
N MET A 822 14.19 26.43 6.76
CA MET A 822 13.87 26.24 5.33
C MET A 822 14.20 27.45 4.41
N MET A 823 14.69 28.55 4.98
CA MET A 823 14.98 29.82 4.30
C MET A 823 16.40 30.33 4.61
N SER A 824 17.30 29.49 5.16
CA SER A 824 18.63 29.94 5.63
C SER A 824 19.54 30.44 4.50
N ASP A 825 19.51 29.76 3.36
CA ASP A 825 20.47 29.94 2.27
C ASP A 825 19.89 30.76 1.10
N GLY A 826 18.65 31.23 1.24
CA GLY A 826 17.92 31.93 0.20
C GLY A 826 16.45 32.11 0.57
N VAL A 827 15.86 33.22 0.12
CA VAL A 827 14.46 33.56 0.44
C VAL A 827 13.69 33.85 -0.84
N GLY A 828 12.59 33.12 -1.04
CA GLY A 828 11.72 33.19 -2.21
C GLY A 828 10.49 34.08 -2.06
N LEU A 829 9.65 34.10 -3.10
CA LEU A 829 8.44 34.92 -3.20
C LEU A 829 7.35 34.59 -2.15
N VAL A 830 7.26 33.33 -1.71
CA VAL A 830 6.21 32.84 -0.82
C VAL A 830 6.42 33.33 0.61
N PHE A 831 7.66 33.25 1.12
CA PHE A 831 7.98 33.55 2.52
C PHE A 831 8.83 34.82 2.76
N ALA A 832 9.35 35.49 1.72
CA ALA A 832 10.08 36.76 1.92
C ALA A 832 9.20 37.82 2.63
N PRO A 833 9.70 38.48 3.70
CA PRO A 833 9.01 39.60 4.35
C PRO A 833 8.67 40.73 3.37
N TYR A 834 7.59 41.46 3.64
CA TYR A 834 7.19 42.57 2.77
C TYR A 834 8.22 43.71 2.83
N GLY A 835 8.74 44.11 1.66
CA GLY A 835 9.86 45.04 1.56
C GLY A 835 10.30 45.30 0.12
N ALA A 836 11.53 45.78 -0.07
CA ALA A 836 12.10 46.00 -1.41
C ALA A 836 12.26 44.67 -2.18
N LEU A 837 12.96 43.68 -1.60
CA LEU A 837 13.19 42.37 -2.20
C LEU A 837 11.87 41.69 -2.62
N TRP A 838 10.89 41.59 -1.72
CA TRP A 838 9.61 40.94 -2.05
C TRP A 838 8.87 41.66 -3.19
N ARG A 839 8.83 43.00 -3.20
CA ARG A 839 8.19 43.76 -4.29
C ARG A 839 8.89 43.54 -5.62
N GLN A 840 10.21 43.42 -5.61
CA GLN A 840 11.02 43.14 -6.80
C GLN A 840 10.80 41.70 -7.31
N LEU A 841 10.88 40.69 -6.43
CA LEU A 841 10.56 39.30 -6.77
C LEU A 841 9.13 39.18 -7.31
N ARG A 842 8.18 39.90 -6.72
CA ARG A 842 6.78 39.93 -7.18
C ARG A 842 6.65 40.56 -8.56
N LYS A 843 7.38 41.65 -8.86
CA LYS A 843 7.41 42.26 -10.19
C LYS A 843 7.97 41.29 -11.23
N ILE A 844 9.12 40.67 -10.95
CA ILE A 844 9.76 39.70 -11.85
C ILE A 844 8.81 38.54 -12.13
N ALA A 845 8.21 37.94 -11.10
CA ALA A 845 7.26 36.85 -11.26
C ALA A 845 6.04 37.23 -12.12
N MET A 846 5.44 38.41 -11.91
CA MET A 846 4.24 38.84 -12.64
C MET A 846 4.51 39.30 -14.08
N VAL A 847 5.70 39.87 -14.37
CA VAL A 847 6.01 40.51 -15.66
C VAL A 847 6.85 39.61 -16.57
N GLU A 848 7.84 38.92 -16.02
CA GLU A 848 8.84 38.18 -16.80
C GLU A 848 8.56 36.67 -16.85
N LEU A 849 8.16 36.08 -15.70
CA LEU A 849 8.05 34.62 -15.53
C LEU A 849 6.63 34.08 -15.80
N LEU A 850 5.59 34.82 -15.39
CA LEU A 850 4.20 34.36 -15.41
C LEU A 850 3.24 35.38 -16.06
N SER A 851 3.76 36.31 -16.86
CA SER A 851 2.92 37.19 -17.67
C SER A 851 2.18 36.40 -18.75
N ALA A 852 1.03 36.91 -19.22
CA ALA A 852 0.19 36.22 -20.20
C ALA A 852 0.97 35.79 -21.46
N ARG A 853 1.95 36.59 -21.91
CA ARG A 853 2.83 36.26 -23.05
C ARG A 853 3.75 35.06 -22.76
N ARG A 854 4.34 34.98 -21.56
CA ARG A 854 5.20 33.85 -21.14
C ARG A 854 4.39 32.59 -20.86
N VAL A 855 3.20 32.73 -20.27
CA VAL A 855 2.24 31.61 -20.16
C VAL A 855 1.83 31.10 -21.55
N GLN A 856 1.69 31.98 -22.55
CA GLN A 856 1.40 31.58 -23.92
C GLN A 856 2.58 30.89 -24.65
N SER A 857 3.85 31.29 -24.43
CA SER A 857 4.99 30.58 -25.06
C SER A 857 5.08 29.12 -24.60
N PHE A 858 4.81 28.85 -23.31
CA PHE A 858 4.73 27.50 -22.75
C PHE A 858 3.53 26.65 -23.26
N ARG A 859 2.80 27.09 -24.29
CA ARG A 859 1.70 26.34 -24.92
C ARG A 859 2.15 24.94 -25.36
N ARG A 860 3.26 24.85 -26.10
CA ARG A 860 3.79 23.59 -26.64
C ARG A 860 4.05 22.56 -25.54
N ILE A 861 4.65 22.99 -24.43
CA ILE A 861 4.91 22.12 -23.28
C ILE A 861 3.60 21.59 -22.70
N ARG A 862 2.57 22.43 -22.51
CA ARG A 862 1.27 21.94 -22.00
C ARG A 862 0.58 20.98 -22.97
N GLU A 863 0.64 21.24 -24.28
CA GLU A 863 0.08 20.35 -25.31
C GLU A 863 0.83 19.00 -25.37
N ASP A 864 2.18 19.01 -25.28
CA ASP A 864 3.01 17.80 -25.18
C ASP A 864 2.66 16.94 -23.95
N GLU A 865 2.55 17.56 -22.76
CA GLU A 865 2.32 16.84 -21.51
C GLU A 865 0.87 16.33 -21.39
N VAL A 866 -0.14 17.13 -21.82
CA VAL A 866 -1.54 16.67 -21.88
C VAL A 866 -1.72 15.58 -22.94
N GLY A 867 -1.04 15.67 -24.09
CA GLY A 867 -0.99 14.59 -25.07
C GLY A 867 -0.43 13.28 -24.49
N ARG A 868 0.61 13.37 -23.64
CA ARG A 868 1.15 12.22 -22.91
C ARG A 868 0.21 11.69 -21.83
N LEU A 869 -0.53 12.55 -21.11
CA LEU A 869 -1.58 12.11 -20.19
C LEU A 869 -2.66 11.32 -20.93
N VAL A 870 -3.19 11.85 -22.04
CA VAL A 870 -4.21 11.16 -22.86
C VAL A 870 -3.69 9.82 -23.37
N ALA A 871 -2.47 9.78 -23.94
CA ALA A 871 -1.87 8.54 -24.41
C ALA A 871 -1.66 7.50 -23.29
N ALA A 872 -1.28 7.95 -22.09
CA ALA A 872 -1.03 7.07 -20.95
C ALA A 872 -2.33 6.55 -20.28
N VAL A 873 -3.45 7.27 -20.41
CA VAL A 873 -4.80 6.77 -20.07
C VAL A 873 -5.30 5.80 -21.14
N ALA A 874 -5.14 6.13 -22.43
CA ALA A 874 -5.56 5.29 -23.55
C ALA A 874 -4.79 3.96 -23.67
N ALA A 875 -3.65 3.82 -22.98
CA ALA A 875 -2.86 2.60 -22.92
C ALA A 875 -3.35 1.57 -21.88
N ALA A 876 -4.40 1.88 -21.10
CA ALA A 876 -5.02 0.93 -20.17
C ALA A 876 -5.86 -0.12 -20.91
N GLN A 877 -6.05 -1.29 -20.29
CA GLN A 877 -6.87 -2.36 -20.88
C GLN A 877 -8.37 -2.02 -20.78
N PRO A 878 -9.22 -2.46 -21.73
CA PRO A 878 -10.67 -2.24 -21.65
C PRO A 878 -11.26 -2.82 -20.36
N GLY A 879 -11.88 -1.96 -19.54
CA GLY A 879 -12.43 -2.34 -18.23
C GLY A 879 -11.44 -2.27 -17.05
N GLU A 880 -10.17 -1.88 -17.29
CA GLU A 880 -9.18 -1.68 -16.24
C GLU A 880 -9.38 -0.33 -15.52
N ALA A 881 -9.31 -0.34 -14.19
CA ALA A 881 -9.43 0.88 -13.38
C ALA A 881 -8.06 1.57 -13.26
N VAL A 882 -7.96 2.80 -13.75
CA VAL A 882 -6.73 3.57 -13.87
C VAL A 882 -6.61 4.56 -12.72
N ASN A 883 -5.44 4.68 -12.09
CA ASN A 883 -5.16 5.77 -11.15
C ASN A 883 -5.05 7.10 -11.92
N VAL A 884 -6.09 7.93 -11.82
CA VAL A 884 -6.16 9.24 -12.45
C VAL A 884 -5.43 10.29 -11.60
N SER A 885 -5.44 10.16 -10.26
CA SER A 885 -4.73 11.05 -9.34
C SER A 885 -3.23 11.08 -9.59
N GLU A 886 -2.59 9.91 -9.69
CA GLU A 886 -1.17 9.76 -9.99
C GLU A 886 -0.81 10.36 -11.36
N ARG A 887 -1.62 10.10 -12.39
CA ARG A 887 -1.37 10.60 -13.75
C ARG A 887 -1.56 12.12 -13.85
N ILE A 888 -2.50 12.70 -13.11
CA ILE A 888 -2.65 14.15 -12.96
C ILE A 888 -1.44 14.75 -12.23
N ALA A 889 -0.97 14.13 -11.14
CA ALA A 889 0.21 14.60 -10.41
C ALA A 889 1.47 14.56 -11.29
N ALA A 890 1.63 13.53 -12.13
CA ALA A 890 2.69 13.43 -13.12
C ALA A 890 2.61 14.54 -14.19
N LEU A 891 1.42 14.74 -14.79
CA LEU A 891 1.17 15.81 -15.78
C LEU A 891 1.66 17.17 -15.27
N VAL A 892 1.15 17.60 -14.10
CA VAL A 892 1.41 18.95 -13.60
C VAL A 892 2.87 19.10 -13.17
N SER A 893 3.45 18.05 -12.58
CA SER A 893 4.87 18.06 -12.18
C SER A 893 5.81 18.13 -13.39
N ASP A 894 5.55 17.37 -14.45
CA ASP A 894 6.39 17.41 -15.66
C ASP A 894 6.23 18.71 -16.46
N ALA A 895 5.01 19.27 -16.50
CA ALA A 895 4.79 20.59 -17.06
C ALA A 895 5.56 21.66 -16.27
N ALA A 896 5.51 21.62 -14.94
CA ALA A 896 6.30 22.52 -14.08
C ALA A 896 7.80 22.35 -14.32
N VAL A 897 8.34 21.12 -14.38
CA VAL A 897 9.77 20.87 -14.65
C VAL A 897 10.20 21.50 -15.97
N ARG A 898 9.46 21.25 -17.06
CA ARG A 898 9.84 21.73 -18.39
C ARG A 898 9.63 23.24 -18.57
N THR A 899 8.68 23.87 -17.90
CA THR A 899 8.55 25.34 -17.97
C THR A 899 9.52 26.07 -17.06
N ILE A 900 10.02 25.42 -16.00
CA ILE A 900 10.91 26.05 -15.03
C ILE A 900 12.39 25.85 -15.37
N ILE A 901 12.80 24.64 -15.79
CA ILE A 901 14.20 24.26 -16.06
C ILE A 901 14.36 23.69 -17.50
N GLY A 902 13.40 23.93 -18.39
CA GLY A 902 13.42 23.54 -19.81
C GLY A 902 13.23 22.03 -20.06
N ASP A 903 14.14 21.21 -19.56
CA ASP A 903 14.34 19.83 -19.95
C ASP A 903 14.46 18.88 -18.74
N ARG A 904 14.22 17.58 -18.93
CA ARG A 904 14.29 16.62 -17.81
C ARG A 904 15.73 16.45 -17.32
N PHE A 905 15.94 16.49 -16.01
CA PHE A 905 17.24 16.33 -15.35
C PHE A 905 17.30 15.01 -14.55
N GLU A 906 18.50 14.48 -14.33
CA GLU A 906 18.68 13.07 -13.92
C GLU A 906 18.13 12.73 -12.53
N ARG A 907 18.15 13.67 -11.60
CA ARG A 907 17.67 13.50 -10.21
C ARG A 907 16.26 14.07 -9.99
N ARG A 908 15.42 14.09 -11.03
CA ARG A 908 14.02 14.58 -11.01
C ARG A 908 13.22 14.01 -9.84
N ASP A 909 13.23 12.69 -9.69
CA ASP A 909 12.29 12.00 -8.81
C ASP A 909 12.67 12.23 -7.34
N GLU A 910 13.97 12.16 -7.04
CA GLU A 910 14.56 12.50 -5.74
C GLU A 910 14.25 13.96 -5.31
N PHE A 911 14.16 14.88 -6.29
CA PHE A 911 13.78 16.28 -6.10
C PHE A 911 12.27 16.46 -5.84
N LEU A 912 11.41 15.74 -6.56
CA LEU A 912 9.96 15.77 -6.32
C LEU A 912 9.61 15.16 -4.94
N GLU A 913 10.30 14.11 -4.53
CA GLU A 913 10.22 13.56 -3.16
C GLU A 913 10.63 14.61 -2.10
N GLY A 914 11.79 15.24 -2.27
CA GLY A 914 12.28 16.28 -1.35
C GLY A 914 11.41 17.54 -1.32
N LEU A 915 10.74 17.86 -2.42
CA LEU A 915 9.74 18.93 -2.49
C LEU A 915 8.48 18.56 -1.71
N ALA A 916 7.92 17.36 -1.92
CA ALA A 916 6.74 16.88 -1.21
C ALA A 916 6.98 16.74 0.30
N GLU A 917 8.16 16.26 0.71
CA GLU A 917 8.59 16.22 2.11
C GLU A 917 8.75 17.63 2.69
N GLY A 918 9.33 18.58 1.95
CA GLY A 918 9.41 19.99 2.35
C GLY A 918 8.04 20.65 2.56
N ILE A 919 7.07 20.36 1.69
CA ILE A 919 5.67 20.78 1.83
C ILE A 919 5.05 20.18 3.10
N LYS A 920 5.24 18.88 3.33
CA LYS A 920 4.74 18.16 4.52
C LYS A 920 5.35 18.65 5.85
N ILE A 921 6.61 19.08 5.83
CA ILE A 921 7.30 19.68 6.97
C ILE A 921 6.74 21.08 7.29
N THR A 922 6.39 21.86 6.27
CA THR A 922 6.01 23.27 6.42
C THR A 922 4.51 23.52 6.60
N SER A 923 3.65 22.56 6.25
CA SER A 923 2.19 22.63 6.51
C SER A 923 1.77 22.21 7.92
N GLY A 924 2.62 21.48 8.66
CA GLY A 924 2.28 20.88 9.95
C GLY A 924 2.52 21.77 11.18
N PHE A 925 1.64 21.68 12.17
CA PHE A 925 1.85 22.27 13.50
C PHE A 925 2.92 21.50 14.29
N SER A 926 4.16 21.99 14.31
CA SER A 926 5.26 21.43 15.11
C SER A 926 5.30 21.97 16.55
N LEU A 927 5.94 21.23 17.47
CA LEU A 927 6.07 21.67 18.87
C LEU A 927 6.98 22.91 19.02
N GLY A 928 8.06 23.00 18.25
CA GLY A 928 8.96 24.17 18.27
C GLY A 928 8.30 25.44 17.71
N ASP A 929 7.32 25.28 16.80
CA ASP A 929 6.59 26.41 16.23
C ASP A 929 5.39 26.84 17.08
N LEU A 930 4.83 25.94 17.90
CA LEU A 930 3.76 26.26 18.87
C LEU A 930 4.29 26.81 20.21
N PHE A 931 5.55 26.51 20.56
CA PHE A 931 6.20 26.92 21.81
C PHE A 931 7.61 27.52 21.57
N PRO A 932 7.73 28.62 20.79
CA PRO A 932 9.00 29.21 20.40
C PRO A 932 9.90 29.68 21.57
N SER A 933 9.38 29.88 22.78
CA SER A 933 10.20 30.16 23.96
C SER A 933 10.94 28.92 24.50
N SER A 934 10.42 27.73 24.22
CA SER A 934 10.87 26.48 24.81
C SER A 934 11.88 25.75 23.92
N ARG A 935 13.17 25.93 24.22
CA ARG A 935 14.26 25.17 23.59
C ARG A 935 14.05 23.64 23.67
N LEU A 936 13.37 23.16 24.71
CA LEU A 936 13.04 21.75 24.89
C LEU A 936 11.94 21.28 23.91
N ALA A 937 10.95 22.12 23.60
CA ALA A 937 9.91 21.80 22.61
C ALA A 937 10.49 21.69 21.19
N SER A 938 11.40 22.61 20.82
CA SER A 938 12.14 22.53 19.54
C SER A 938 13.06 21.31 19.47
N PHE A 939 13.72 20.93 20.58
CA PHE A 939 14.59 19.75 20.62
C PHE A 939 13.81 18.43 20.52
N ILE A 940 12.73 18.27 21.29
CA ILE A 940 11.91 17.05 21.31
C ILE A 940 11.13 16.87 20.00
N GLY A 941 10.66 17.96 19.37
CA GLY A 941 9.77 17.88 18.21
C GLY A 941 10.37 17.24 16.96
N GLY A 942 11.70 17.21 16.82
CA GLY A 942 12.42 16.61 15.68
C GLY A 942 12.28 17.34 14.34
N THR A 943 11.17 18.07 14.11
CA THR A 943 10.84 18.79 12.86
C THR A 943 11.97 19.70 12.40
N THR A 944 12.65 20.42 13.29
CA THR A 944 13.76 21.33 12.94
C THR A 944 14.93 20.59 12.28
N ARG A 945 15.31 19.40 12.79
CA ARG A 945 16.37 18.57 12.17
C ARG A 945 15.94 18.00 10.82
N ARG A 946 14.66 17.63 10.70
CA ARG A 946 14.06 17.13 9.45
C ARG A 946 14.03 18.24 8.39
N ALA A 947 13.68 19.46 8.79
CA ALA A 947 13.72 20.66 7.95
C ALA A 947 15.14 20.99 7.50
N GLU A 948 16.14 20.95 8.41
CA GLU A 948 17.54 21.16 8.05
C GLU A 948 18.05 20.15 7.00
N ALA A 949 17.72 18.87 7.18
CA ALA A 949 18.11 17.82 6.23
C ALA A 949 17.42 18.00 4.87
N ASN A 950 16.11 18.28 4.87
CA ASN A 950 15.33 18.50 3.65
C ASN A 950 15.76 19.76 2.90
N HIS A 951 16.02 20.85 3.63
CA HIS A 951 16.53 22.11 3.08
C HIS A 951 17.87 21.90 2.36
N ARG A 952 18.85 21.26 3.03
CA ARG A 952 20.14 20.91 2.42
C ARG A 952 19.97 20.05 1.16
N LYS A 953 19.18 18.98 1.21
CA LYS A 953 18.91 18.09 0.07
C LYS A 953 18.30 18.86 -1.12
N ASN A 954 17.30 19.71 -0.87
CA ASN A 954 16.65 20.47 -1.93
C ASN A 954 17.53 21.56 -2.54
N PHE A 955 18.39 22.22 -1.74
CA PHE A 955 19.34 23.21 -2.24
C PHE A 955 20.52 22.59 -3.01
N GLU A 956 20.92 21.36 -2.67
CA GLU A 956 21.87 20.54 -3.43
C GLU A 956 21.27 20.11 -4.77
N LEU A 957 20.09 19.48 -4.75
CA LEU A 957 19.40 19.02 -5.96
C LEU A 957 19.11 20.17 -6.95
N MET A 958 18.74 21.34 -6.43
CA MET A 958 18.58 22.55 -7.25
C MET A 958 19.91 23.04 -7.84
N GLU A 959 21.05 22.84 -7.16
CA GLU A 959 22.37 23.14 -7.75
C GLU A 959 22.71 22.17 -8.89
N CYS A 960 22.45 20.88 -8.71
CA CYS A 960 22.60 19.88 -9.77
C CYS A 960 21.73 20.22 -10.99
N ALA A 961 20.47 20.59 -10.78
CA ALA A 961 19.55 20.94 -11.87
C ALA A 961 19.98 22.23 -12.61
N LEU A 962 20.32 23.30 -11.89
CA LEU A 962 20.82 24.55 -12.49
C LEU A 962 22.14 24.33 -13.24
N LYS A 963 23.06 23.52 -12.71
CA LYS A 963 24.33 23.21 -13.38
C LYS A 963 24.12 22.38 -14.64
N GLN A 964 23.30 21.31 -14.58
CA GLN A 964 22.99 20.50 -15.76
C GLN A 964 22.26 21.33 -16.84
N HIS A 965 21.48 22.33 -16.43
CA HIS A 965 20.85 23.29 -17.34
C HIS A 965 21.87 24.19 -18.05
N GLU A 966 22.78 24.83 -17.32
CA GLU A 966 23.83 25.66 -17.92
C GLU A 966 24.76 24.84 -18.85
N GLU A 967 25.10 23.60 -18.47
CA GLU A 967 25.86 22.67 -19.32
C GLU A 967 25.11 22.30 -20.62
N LYS A 968 23.80 22.00 -20.54
CA LYS A 968 22.95 21.74 -21.72
C LYS A 968 22.82 22.97 -22.62
N ARG A 969 22.53 24.16 -22.07
CA ARG A 969 22.42 25.41 -22.84
C ARG A 969 23.76 25.77 -23.51
N ALA A 970 24.89 25.57 -22.83
CA ALA A 970 26.23 25.76 -23.42
C ALA A 970 26.51 24.77 -24.57
N ALA A 971 26.17 23.48 -24.41
CA ALA A 971 26.32 22.48 -25.47
C ALA A 971 25.41 22.76 -26.68
N ALA A 972 24.17 23.22 -26.46
CA ALA A 972 23.25 23.62 -27.51
C ALA A 972 23.76 24.86 -28.28
N ALA A 973 24.25 25.88 -27.56
CA ALA A 973 24.84 27.07 -28.18
C ALA A 973 26.11 26.75 -29.00
N ALA A 974 26.92 25.78 -28.56
CA ALA A 974 28.08 25.29 -29.32
C ALA A 974 27.69 24.47 -30.57
N ALA A 975 26.50 23.89 -30.62
CA ALA A 975 26.00 23.10 -31.74
C ALA A 975 25.22 23.91 -32.80
N ALA A 976 24.63 25.05 -32.41
CA ALA A 976 23.70 25.81 -33.24
C ALA A 976 24.33 27.07 -33.86
N ALA A 977 24.99 26.92 -35.01
CA ALA A 977 25.52 28.03 -35.81
C ALA A 977 24.41 28.81 -36.57
N GLY A 978 23.49 29.42 -35.80
CA GLY A 978 22.42 30.31 -36.30
C GLY A 978 21.01 29.70 -36.26
N ALA A 979 20.03 30.55 -35.93
CA ALA A 979 18.59 30.30 -35.98
C ALA A 979 18.07 29.06 -35.20
N VAL A 980 18.00 29.20 -33.88
CA VAL A 980 17.05 28.47 -33.03
C VAL A 980 16.02 29.49 -32.54
N GLU A 981 14.72 29.21 -32.66
CA GLU A 981 13.69 30.03 -32.00
C GLU A 981 13.76 29.81 -30.49
N ASP A 982 13.79 30.90 -29.73
CA ASP A 982 14.26 30.92 -28.34
C ASP A 982 13.18 30.41 -27.36
N ASP A 983 13.07 29.08 -27.23
CA ASP A 983 12.33 28.39 -26.16
C ASP A 983 13.07 28.63 -24.82
N GLU A 984 12.99 29.87 -24.33
CA GLU A 984 13.57 30.41 -23.10
C GLU A 984 12.68 30.09 -21.88
N ASP A 985 13.24 29.39 -20.89
CA ASP A 985 12.55 28.98 -19.66
C ASP A 985 12.72 29.99 -18.50
N ILE A 986 12.08 29.71 -17.37
CA ILE A 986 12.08 30.60 -16.20
C ILE A 986 13.48 30.71 -15.57
N VAL A 987 14.32 29.67 -15.63
CA VAL A 987 15.69 29.72 -15.12
C VAL A 987 16.55 30.60 -16.02
N ASP A 988 16.46 30.48 -17.35
CA ASP A 988 17.16 31.38 -18.28
C ASP A 988 16.81 32.85 -18.02
N VAL A 989 15.52 33.17 -17.86
CA VAL A 989 15.05 34.53 -17.53
C VAL A 989 15.63 35.03 -16.21
N LEU A 990 15.63 34.20 -15.16
CA LEU A 990 16.17 34.57 -13.85
C LEU A 990 17.70 34.79 -13.90
N LEU A 991 18.43 33.95 -14.64
CA LEU A 991 19.87 34.09 -14.84
C LEU A 991 20.22 35.31 -15.69
N ARG A 992 19.42 35.64 -16.72
CA ARG A 992 19.60 36.86 -17.53
C ARG A 992 19.40 38.10 -16.66
N ILE A 993 18.28 38.18 -15.93
CA ILE A 993 17.97 39.30 -15.03
C ILE A 993 19.02 39.47 -13.92
N GLN A 994 19.61 38.38 -13.43
CA GLN A 994 20.74 38.43 -12.51
C GLN A 994 22.00 39.03 -13.17
N LYS A 995 22.33 38.58 -14.40
CA LYS A 995 23.50 39.05 -15.18
C LYS A 995 23.36 40.51 -15.65
N GLU A 996 22.13 41.01 -15.86
CA GLU A 996 21.83 42.41 -16.21
C GLU A 996 22.16 43.41 -15.08
N GLY A 997 22.19 42.99 -13.81
CA GLY A 997 22.63 43.81 -12.66
C GLY A 997 21.78 45.05 -12.32
N SER A 998 20.70 45.32 -13.06
CA SER A 998 19.89 46.56 -13.03
C SER A 998 18.91 46.68 -11.84
N LEU A 999 18.99 45.77 -10.88
CA LEU A 999 18.00 45.59 -9.81
C LEU A 999 18.30 46.40 -8.54
N GLN A 1000 17.25 46.89 -7.87
CA GLN A 1000 17.36 47.64 -6.60
C GLN A 1000 17.92 46.78 -5.46
N VAL A 1001 17.65 45.47 -5.49
CA VAL A 1001 18.25 44.47 -4.60
C VAL A 1001 18.88 43.39 -5.49
N PRO A 1002 20.21 43.15 -5.45
CA PRO A 1002 20.84 42.11 -6.26
C PRO A 1002 20.23 40.73 -6.00
N LEU A 1003 19.91 39.99 -7.07
CA LEU A 1003 19.50 38.60 -6.97
C LEU A 1003 20.70 37.71 -6.63
N THR A 1004 20.73 37.12 -5.44
CA THR A 1004 21.70 36.05 -5.13
C THR A 1004 21.27 34.73 -5.78
N MET A 1005 22.21 33.81 -6.00
CA MET A 1005 21.87 32.46 -6.44
C MET A 1005 20.92 31.75 -5.45
N GLY A 1006 21.06 32.01 -4.14
CA GLY A 1006 20.12 31.55 -3.12
C GLY A 1006 18.69 32.05 -3.33
N ASN A 1007 18.51 33.31 -3.77
CA ASN A 1007 17.18 33.81 -4.13
C ASN A 1007 16.63 33.14 -5.40
N ILE A 1008 17.47 32.85 -6.41
CA ILE A 1008 17.04 32.12 -7.61
C ILE A 1008 16.58 30.71 -7.23
N LYS A 1009 17.40 29.93 -6.50
CA LYS A 1009 17.03 28.60 -5.98
C LYS A 1009 15.71 28.63 -5.21
N ALA A 1010 15.54 29.60 -4.30
CA ALA A 1010 14.33 29.72 -3.49
C ALA A 1010 13.08 30.14 -4.31
N VAL A 1011 13.22 31.01 -5.30
CA VAL A 1011 12.12 31.38 -6.22
C VAL A 1011 11.72 30.19 -7.10
N VAL A 1012 12.69 29.42 -7.59
CA VAL A 1012 12.44 28.19 -8.37
C VAL A 1012 11.69 27.16 -7.51
N LEU A 1013 12.17 26.87 -6.29
CA LEU A 1013 11.49 25.98 -5.33
C LEU A 1013 10.06 26.43 -5.00
N ASP A 1014 9.85 27.73 -4.78
CA ASP A 1014 8.53 28.32 -4.54
C ASP A 1014 7.57 28.14 -5.74
N LEU A 1015 8.06 28.34 -6.97
CA LEU A 1015 7.27 28.15 -8.19
C LEU A 1015 6.90 26.69 -8.42
N PHE A 1016 7.84 25.77 -8.16
CA PHE A 1016 7.57 24.33 -8.19
C PHE A 1016 6.50 23.92 -7.18
N GLY A 1017 6.71 24.21 -5.89
CA GLY A 1017 5.80 23.77 -4.82
C GLY A 1017 4.41 24.39 -4.93
N ALA A 1018 4.31 25.65 -5.37
CA ALA A 1018 3.02 26.31 -5.59
C ALA A 1018 2.31 25.81 -6.87
N GLY A 1019 3.06 25.42 -7.91
CA GLY A 1019 2.51 25.00 -9.21
C GLY A 1019 2.03 23.55 -9.24
N SER A 1020 2.80 22.62 -8.68
CA SER A 1020 2.53 21.18 -8.77
C SER A 1020 1.34 20.74 -7.91
N GLU A 1021 1.42 20.91 -6.58
CA GLU A 1021 0.41 20.41 -5.64
C GLU A 1021 -0.96 21.05 -5.89
N THR A 1022 -1.00 22.40 -6.03
CA THR A 1022 -2.21 23.19 -6.28
C THR A 1022 -3.01 22.71 -7.49
N SER A 1023 -2.36 22.62 -8.66
CA SER A 1023 -3.07 22.36 -9.91
C SER A 1023 -3.43 20.88 -10.05
N ALA A 1024 -2.65 19.98 -9.44
CA ALA A 1024 -2.99 18.56 -9.36
C ALA A 1024 -4.21 18.31 -8.46
N ASN A 1025 -4.24 18.90 -7.26
CA ASN A 1025 -5.35 18.73 -6.30
C ASN A 1025 -6.66 19.41 -6.74
N THR A 1026 -6.59 20.38 -7.67
CA THR A 1026 -7.78 21.05 -8.22
C THR A 1026 -8.36 20.34 -9.45
N LEU A 1027 -7.56 19.48 -10.11
CA LEU A 1027 -7.94 18.74 -11.32
C LEU A 1027 -8.47 17.33 -11.01
N GLN A 1028 -8.28 16.85 -9.77
CA GLN A 1028 -8.82 15.60 -9.22
C GLN A 1028 -10.23 15.78 -8.63
#